data_AF-A0AAD8A4D5-F1
#
_entry.id   AF-A0AAD8A4D5-F1
#
_cell.length_a   1.000
_cell.length_b   1.000
_cell.length_c   1.000
_cell.angle_alpha   90.00
_cell.angle_beta   90.00
_cell.angle_gamma   90.00
#
_symmetry.space_group_name_H-M   'P 1'
#
loop_
_entity.id
_entity.type
_entity.pdbx_description
1 polymer ?
#
loop_
_entity_poly.entity_id
_entity_poly.type
_entity_poly.pdbx_seq_one_letter_code
_entity_poly.pdbx_strand_id
1 'polypeptide(L)'
;MGTELQINNIVNDILKVEGFEEAFSCFMVHRPEHENEKVQNFQQELQSVLSGLNQEQQETGVRLYLLKAAEMTNHNRLQLLLSLLEKLVASNILPARMVCECILSCEKLHYQQEGFWVECFRLIRKIIGGVDYKGVREIMKGCQDKAQTIPARLNASVLPQLKALENVLEYIFDRNACLLPGYFIVTEIQKAYPENKNWPHWKLAELLSSFVESFRATAQMVSIIGHSKMLPVVEHSGYADHLINPWKLDPFSLKFTLKGHLPYDRELLEPQTGLLRYVLEQPYSRDLVCSMLGLQKQHKQRCVALEEQLVELVILAMERSETEADTDDISNSHWLWLHLSSQLIYFVLFQFATFPNIVMALHDKLAGRDLRRGRDHLMWVLLQFISGSIQRNPLNNFLPVLKLYDLLYPEKEPLAVPDFNKALCTHQMAMTCIWIHLLKKAQSDHLNIHRPIPHTLKVQHEFLQHLVMPNNTGLCMGSDYRIALLCNAYSTNQEYFNRPMAALVDTILGTQKGPQQPPLPPMTNNAALANGPTTPLSMSILDSLTVHSKMSLIHSIVTHVIKLAQSKSNMALAPALVETYSRLLVYTEIESLGIKGFISQLLPTVFKSHAWGTLYTLLEMFSYRMHHIQPHYRVQLLSHLHSLAAVPQTNQTQLHLCVESTALRLITGLGSAEVQPQLSRFLSEPKTLVSAESEELNRALVLTLARSMHVTGTGSETLSGTWCKDLLNTIMQNTPHSWANHTLQCFPPVLNEFFQQNTVPLENKQQLKKAVDEEYRNWLSMNNENDIIAHFSVPGTPPLFLCLLWKMILDTDRITPIAYKILFQRFSIDGF
;
A
#
# COMPACT_ATOMS: atom_id res chain seq x y z
N MET A 1 -61.15 30.34 -11.84
CA MET A 1 -61.07 29.67 -13.17
C MET A 1 -59.65 29.20 -13.33
N GLY A 2 -59.43 27.95 -13.76
CA GLY A 2 -58.08 27.38 -13.81
C GLY A 2 -57.16 28.20 -14.69
N THR A 3 -55.95 28.47 -14.20
CA THR A 3 -54.87 29.18 -14.90
C THR A 3 -54.62 28.62 -16.31
N GLU A 4 -54.80 27.31 -16.45
CA GLU A 4 -54.72 26.55 -17.71
C GLU A 4 -55.78 26.97 -18.73
N LEU A 5 -57.01 27.27 -18.30
CA LEU A 5 -58.10 27.72 -19.16
C LEU A 5 -57.87 29.15 -19.65
N GLN A 6 -57.30 30.03 -18.82
CA GLN A 6 -57.01 31.41 -19.20
C GLN A 6 -55.88 31.50 -20.23
N ILE A 7 -54.77 30.77 -20.01
CA ILE A 7 -53.67 30.71 -20.98
C ILE A 7 -54.14 30.05 -22.29
N ASN A 8 -54.94 28.97 -22.22
CA ASN A 8 -55.51 28.35 -23.41
C ASN A 8 -56.46 29.28 -24.17
N ASN A 9 -57.30 30.07 -23.48
CA ASN A 9 -58.20 31.01 -24.13
C ASN A 9 -57.42 32.14 -24.84
N ILE A 10 -56.40 32.71 -24.18
CA ILE A 10 -55.54 33.75 -24.78
C ILE A 10 -54.77 33.20 -25.99
N VAL A 11 -54.22 31.98 -25.89
CA VAL A 11 -53.56 31.34 -27.05
C VAL A 11 -54.56 31.07 -28.17
N ASN A 12 -55.78 30.62 -27.87
CA ASN A 12 -56.82 30.43 -28.87
C ASN A 12 -57.29 31.74 -29.52
N ASP A 13 -57.33 32.84 -28.76
CA ASP A 13 -57.67 34.17 -29.25
C ASP A 13 -56.56 34.74 -30.15
N ILE A 14 -55.28 34.51 -29.82
CA ILE A 14 -54.13 34.81 -30.68
C ILE A 14 -54.16 33.99 -31.98
N LEU A 15 -54.70 32.76 -31.91
CA LEU A 15 -54.79 31.85 -33.06
C LEU A 15 -56.03 32.08 -33.94
N LYS A 16 -57.01 32.85 -33.45
CA LYS A 16 -58.27 33.13 -34.15
C LYS A 16 -58.02 34.08 -35.30
N VAL A 17 -58.25 33.59 -36.51
CA VAL A 17 -58.36 34.46 -37.69
C VAL A 17 -59.74 35.04 -37.67
N GLU A 18 -59.87 36.36 -37.77
CA GLU A 18 -61.15 36.93 -38.15
C GLU A 18 -61.49 36.39 -39.54
N GLY A 19 -62.60 35.66 -39.71
CA GLY A 19 -62.95 35.04 -40.99
C GLY A 19 -63.04 36.02 -42.18
N PHE A 20 -63.04 37.33 -41.89
CA PHE A 20 -62.93 38.41 -42.86
C PHE A 20 -61.50 38.57 -43.45
N GLU A 21 -60.44 38.39 -42.64
CA GLU A 21 -59.04 38.47 -43.07
C GLU A 21 -58.66 37.28 -43.98
N GLU A 22 -59.21 36.09 -43.71
CA GLU A 22 -58.97 34.88 -44.51
C GLU A 22 -59.72 34.89 -45.86
N ALA A 23 -60.90 35.52 -45.91
CA ALA A 23 -61.72 35.61 -47.13
C ALA A 23 -61.29 36.75 -48.08
N PHE A 24 -60.63 37.79 -47.59
CA PHE A 24 -60.28 39.00 -48.36
C PHE A 24 -58.79 39.36 -48.33
N SER A 25 -57.90 38.39 -48.13
CA SER A 25 -56.44 38.61 -48.02
C SER A 25 -55.82 39.38 -49.21
N CYS A 26 -56.41 39.28 -50.41
CA CYS A 26 -55.95 39.99 -51.61
C CYS A 26 -56.45 41.45 -51.72
N PHE A 27 -57.40 41.87 -50.88
CA PHE A 27 -58.02 43.21 -50.91
C PHE A 27 -57.70 44.05 -49.67
N MET A 28 -57.06 43.46 -48.66
CA MET A 28 -56.64 44.17 -47.46
C MET A 28 -55.28 44.86 -47.68
N VAL A 29 -55.26 46.18 -47.45
CA VAL A 29 -53.99 46.92 -47.33
C VAL A 29 -53.41 46.62 -45.95
N HIS A 30 -52.43 45.70 -45.88
CA HIS A 30 -51.69 45.44 -44.65
C HIS A 30 -51.00 46.73 -44.16
N ARG A 31 -51.51 47.30 -43.07
CA ARG A 31 -50.83 48.39 -42.34
C ARG A 31 -49.95 47.77 -41.27
N PRO A 32 -48.61 47.80 -41.43
CA PRO A 32 -47.69 47.16 -40.47
C PRO A 32 -47.78 47.75 -39.05
N GLU A 33 -48.23 49.00 -38.91
CA GLU A 33 -48.45 49.65 -37.61
C GLU A 33 -49.59 48.98 -36.80
N HIS A 34 -50.66 48.56 -37.47
CA HIS A 34 -51.83 47.99 -36.82
C HIS A 34 -51.62 46.52 -36.41
N GLU A 35 -50.78 45.78 -37.14
CA GLU A 35 -50.33 44.45 -36.73
C GLU A 35 -49.38 44.54 -35.53
N ASN A 36 -48.49 45.54 -35.48
CA ASN A 36 -47.63 45.76 -34.33
C ASN A 36 -48.41 46.13 -33.05
N GLU A 37 -49.47 46.95 -33.16
CA GLU A 37 -50.38 47.25 -32.05
C GLU A 37 -51.15 46.00 -31.56
N LYS A 38 -51.67 45.17 -32.48
CA LYS A 38 -52.31 43.87 -32.11
C LYS A 38 -51.35 42.98 -31.34
N VAL A 39 -50.09 42.86 -31.79
CA VAL A 39 -49.06 42.05 -31.13
C VAL A 39 -48.65 42.62 -29.76
N GLN A 40 -48.64 43.95 -29.59
CA GLN A 40 -48.40 44.59 -28.30
C GLN A 40 -49.57 44.35 -27.32
N ASN A 41 -50.81 44.37 -27.77
CA ASN A 41 -51.97 44.08 -26.93
C ASN A 41 -51.95 42.63 -26.42
N PHE A 42 -51.67 41.66 -27.30
CA PHE A 42 -51.51 40.25 -26.89
C PHE A 42 -50.35 40.06 -25.89
N GLN A 43 -49.26 40.81 -26.06
CA GLN A 43 -48.14 40.81 -25.11
C GLN A 43 -48.55 41.36 -23.74
N GLN A 44 -49.31 42.45 -23.68
CA GLN A 44 -49.79 43.04 -22.43
C GLN A 44 -50.78 42.12 -21.69
N GLU A 45 -51.66 41.44 -22.41
CA GLU A 45 -52.57 40.45 -21.82
C GLU A 45 -51.80 39.26 -21.22
N LEU A 46 -50.87 38.67 -21.97
CA LEU A 46 -49.99 37.60 -21.49
C LEU A 46 -49.16 38.04 -20.27
N GLN A 47 -48.63 39.27 -20.30
CA GLN A 47 -47.88 39.86 -19.19
C GLN A 47 -48.73 40.03 -17.93
N SER A 48 -49.97 40.51 -18.07
CA SER A 48 -50.88 40.70 -16.94
C SER A 48 -51.21 39.37 -16.25
N VAL A 49 -51.41 38.30 -17.03
CA VAL A 49 -51.71 36.97 -16.51
C VAL A 49 -50.48 36.35 -15.87
N LEU A 50 -49.33 36.35 -16.54
CA LEU A 50 -48.14 35.66 -16.05
C LEU A 50 -47.46 36.36 -14.87
N SER A 51 -47.56 37.69 -14.77
CA SER A 51 -46.98 38.47 -13.65
C SER A 51 -47.68 38.23 -12.31
N GLY A 52 -48.94 37.79 -12.32
CA GLY A 52 -49.72 37.49 -11.11
C GLY A 52 -49.57 36.05 -10.59
N LEU A 53 -48.77 35.20 -11.25
CA LEU A 53 -48.63 33.77 -10.93
C LEU A 53 -47.37 33.46 -10.13
N ASN A 54 -47.42 32.38 -9.35
CA ASN A 54 -46.23 31.83 -8.71
C ASN A 54 -45.35 31.07 -9.73
N GLN A 55 -44.11 30.78 -9.35
CA GLN A 55 -43.11 30.20 -10.27
C GLN A 55 -43.50 28.81 -10.82
N GLU A 56 -44.12 27.94 -10.02
CA GLU A 56 -44.60 26.61 -10.46
C GLU A 56 -45.79 26.69 -11.43
N GLN A 57 -46.69 27.66 -11.21
CA GLN A 57 -47.82 27.92 -12.11
C GLN A 57 -47.36 28.57 -13.41
N GLN A 58 -46.32 29.42 -13.37
CA GLN A 58 -45.68 29.95 -14.57
C GLN A 58 -45.03 28.82 -15.39
N GLU A 59 -44.30 27.90 -14.76
CA GLU A 59 -43.69 26.74 -15.43
C GLU A 59 -44.75 25.85 -16.10
N THR A 60 -45.83 25.53 -15.37
CA THR A 60 -46.94 24.73 -15.90
C THR A 60 -47.65 25.45 -17.05
N GLY A 61 -47.85 26.77 -16.92
CA GLY A 61 -48.41 27.62 -17.98
C GLY A 61 -47.55 27.65 -19.24
N VAL A 62 -46.23 27.74 -19.10
CA VAL A 62 -45.29 27.71 -20.24
C VAL A 62 -45.28 26.32 -20.89
N ARG A 63 -45.35 25.23 -20.13
CA ARG A 63 -45.46 23.87 -20.71
C ARG A 63 -46.73 23.71 -21.56
N LEU A 64 -47.88 24.17 -21.05
CA LEU A 64 -49.15 24.12 -21.80
C LEU A 64 -49.10 25.00 -23.06
N TYR A 65 -48.52 26.19 -22.94
CA TYR A 65 -48.30 27.09 -24.08
C TYR A 65 -47.49 26.41 -25.18
N LEU A 66 -46.39 25.74 -24.82
CA LEU A 66 -45.52 25.01 -25.76
C LEU A 66 -46.23 23.80 -26.39
N LEU A 67 -47.03 23.06 -25.62
CA LEU A 67 -47.81 21.93 -26.15
C LEU A 67 -48.82 22.37 -27.22
N LYS A 68 -49.40 23.57 -27.06
CA LYS A 68 -50.32 24.16 -28.02
C LYS A 68 -49.60 24.75 -29.23
N ALA A 69 -48.46 25.41 -29.01
CA ALA A 69 -47.60 25.88 -30.10
C ALA A 69 -47.12 24.73 -31.00
N ALA A 70 -46.86 23.55 -30.43
CA ALA A 70 -46.46 22.35 -31.17
C ALA A 70 -47.57 21.73 -32.05
N GLU A 71 -48.85 22.08 -31.83
CA GLU A 71 -49.97 21.62 -32.68
C GLU A 71 -50.15 22.49 -33.94
N MET A 72 -49.40 23.60 -34.04
CA MET A 72 -49.53 24.56 -35.14
C MET A 72 -48.82 24.08 -36.40
N THR A 73 -49.55 24.11 -37.51
CA THR A 73 -49.02 23.81 -38.85
C THR A 73 -48.59 25.06 -39.62
N ASN A 74 -49.06 26.26 -39.22
CA ASN A 74 -48.72 27.53 -39.85
C ASN A 74 -47.43 28.13 -39.27
N HIS A 75 -46.39 28.25 -40.11
CA HIS A 75 -45.06 28.73 -39.71
C HIS A 75 -45.07 30.17 -39.18
N ASN A 76 -45.85 31.08 -39.79
CA ASN A 76 -45.89 32.50 -39.37
C ASN A 76 -46.51 32.67 -37.98
N ARG A 77 -47.54 31.87 -37.66
CA ARG A 77 -48.17 31.90 -36.33
C ARG A 77 -47.29 31.27 -35.27
N LEU A 78 -46.61 30.19 -35.61
CA LEU A 78 -45.63 29.58 -34.71
C LEU A 78 -44.49 30.56 -34.37
N GLN A 79 -43.97 31.26 -35.37
CA GLN A 79 -42.96 32.29 -35.18
C GLN A 79 -43.48 33.44 -34.31
N LEU A 80 -44.73 33.87 -34.50
CA LEU A 80 -45.36 34.88 -33.66
C LEU A 80 -45.45 34.43 -32.19
N LEU A 81 -45.95 33.22 -31.93
CA LEU A 81 -46.07 32.66 -30.57
C LEU A 81 -44.71 32.59 -29.85
N LEU A 82 -43.68 32.08 -30.54
CA LEU A 82 -42.34 31.98 -29.95
C LEU A 82 -41.66 33.36 -29.79
N SER A 83 -41.97 34.32 -30.67
CA SER A 83 -41.52 35.72 -30.50
C SER A 83 -42.20 36.44 -29.33
N LEU A 84 -43.44 36.07 -28.98
CA LEU A 84 -44.11 36.58 -27.78
C LEU A 84 -43.43 36.05 -26.52
N LEU A 85 -43.06 34.76 -26.49
CA LEU A 85 -42.25 34.20 -25.40
C LEU A 85 -40.89 34.88 -25.28
N GLU A 86 -40.22 35.18 -26.39
CA GLU A 86 -38.96 35.95 -26.42
C GLU A 86 -39.14 37.32 -25.74
N LYS A 87 -40.19 38.06 -26.10
CA LYS A 87 -40.49 39.38 -25.54
C LYS A 87 -40.83 39.31 -24.05
N LEU A 88 -41.52 38.26 -23.58
CA LEU A 88 -41.84 38.05 -22.16
C LEU A 88 -40.59 37.75 -21.32
N VAL A 89 -39.59 37.09 -21.90
CA VAL A 89 -38.28 36.90 -21.26
C VAL A 89 -37.49 38.21 -21.26
N ALA A 90 -37.49 38.96 -22.38
CA ALA A 90 -36.82 40.26 -22.47
C ALA A 90 -37.37 41.32 -21.50
N SER A 91 -38.65 41.24 -21.16
CA SER A 91 -39.30 42.09 -20.14
C SER A 91 -39.17 41.57 -18.71
N ASN A 92 -38.36 40.53 -18.46
CA ASN A 92 -38.10 39.91 -17.15
C ASN A 92 -39.35 39.34 -16.43
N ILE A 93 -40.42 39.00 -17.16
CA ILE A 93 -41.62 38.37 -16.57
C ILE A 93 -41.38 36.87 -16.37
N LEU A 94 -40.73 36.24 -17.34
CA LEU A 94 -40.39 34.82 -17.30
C LEU A 94 -38.86 34.63 -17.19
N PRO A 95 -38.38 33.77 -16.27
CA PRO A 95 -36.96 33.42 -16.23
C PRO A 95 -36.53 32.69 -17.51
N ALA A 96 -35.47 33.18 -18.17
CA ALA A 96 -34.93 32.57 -19.39
C ALA A 96 -34.60 31.08 -19.22
N ARG A 97 -34.11 30.69 -18.03
CA ARG A 97 -33.77 29.31 -17.68
C ARG A 97 -34.98 28.38 -17.72
N MET A 98 -36.05 28.78 -17.04
CA MET A 98 -37.29 28.02 -16.95
C MET A 98 -37.88 27.77 -18.34
N VAL A 99 -37.87 28.81 -19.21
CA VAL A 99 -38.35 28.68 -20.59
C VAL A 99 -37.49 27.70 -21.39
N CYS A 100 -36.16 27.77 -21.30
CA CYS A 100 -35.27 26.83 -22.00
C CYS A 100 -35.44 25.39 -21.52
N GLU A 101 -35.53 25.17 -20.20
CA GLU A 101 -35.74 23.84 -19.61
C GLU A 101 -37.11 23.27 -20.01
N CYS A 102 -38.17 24.08 -20.01
CA CYS A 102 -39.51 23.68 -20.46
C CYS A 102 -39.51 23.28 -21.95
N ILE A 103 -38.83 24.03 -22.82
CA ILE A 103 -38.69 23.71 -24.25
C ILE A 103 -37.98 22.36 -24.42
N LEU A 104 -36.84 22.16 -23.76
CA LEU A 104 -36.06 20.92 -23.89
C LEU A 104 -36.79 19.70 -23.31
N SER A 105 -37.57 19.90 -22.24
CA SER A 105 -38.41 18.84 -21.63
C SER A 105 -39.68 18.51 -22.42
N CYS A 106 -40.03 19.31 -23.44
CA CYS A 106 -41.26 19.11 -24.18
C CYS A 106 -41.20 17.80 -25.00
N GLU A 107 -42.18 16.93 -24.79
CA GLU A 107 -42.28 15.64 -25.50
C GLU A 107 -42.49 15.82 -27.01
N LYS A 108 -43.21 16.88 -27.41
CA LYS A 108 -43.45 17.21 -28.82
C LYS A 108 -42.23 17.81 -29.53
N LEU A 109 -41.16 18.18 -28.80
CA LEU A 109 -39.91 18.64 -29.41
C LEU A 109 -39.15 17.46 -30.02
N HIS A 110 -39.49 17.16 -31.28
CA HIS A 110 -38.92 16.06 -32.08
C HIS A 110 -38.53 16.56 -33.47
N TYR A 111 -37.41 16.06 -34.01
CA TYR A 111 -36.88 16.48 -35.32
C TYR A 111 -37.85 16.31 -36.50
N GLN A 112 -38.87 15.45 -36.38
CA GLN A 112 -39.89 15.24 -37.41
C GLN A 112 -40.83 16.45 -37.55
N GLN A 113 -40.99 17.24 -36.49
CA GLN A 113 -41.73 18.50 -36.51
C GLN A 113 -40.79 19.65 -36.86
N GLU A 114 -40.50 19.81 -38.15
CA GLU A 114 -39.50 20.77 -38.67
C GLU A 114 -39.71 22.20 -38.15
N GLY A 115 -40.92 22.75 -38.32
CA GLY A 115 -41.21 24.13 -37.93
C GLY A 115 -41.03 24.37 -36.44
N PHE A 116 -41.62 23.50 -35.61
CA PHE A 116 -41.54 23.61 -34.15
C PHE A 116 -40.10 23.48 -33.64
N TRP A 117 -39.36 22.49 -34.15
CA TRP A 117 -37.96 22.28 -33.79
C TRP A 117 -37.09 23.51 -34.07
N VAL A 118 -37.13 24.01 -35.31
CA VAL A 118 -36.26 25.12 -35.74
C VAL A 118 -36.55 26.40 -34.95
N GLU A 119 -37.82 26.74 -34.75
CA GLU A 119 -38.18 27.95 -34.00
C GLU A 119 -37.86 27.83 -32.50
N CYS A 120 -38.01 26.66 -31.89
CA CYS A 120 -37.62 26.44 -30.50
C CYS A 120 -36.11 26.64 -30.27
N PHE A 121 -35.24 26.10 -31.14
CA PHE A 121 -33.80 26.30 -31.01
C PHE A 121 -33.38 27.74 -31.36
N ARG A 122 -34.06 28.42 -32.30
CA ARG A 122 -33.87 29.88 -32.52
C ARG A 122 -34.23 30.70 -31.29
N LEU A 123 -35.32 30.36 -30.60
CA LEU A 123 -35.71 31.02 -29.36
C LEU A 123 -34.65 30.82 -28.27
N ILE A 124 -34.22 29.58 -28.03
CA ILE A 124 -33.16 29.24 -27.06
C ILE A 124 -31.90 30.08 -27.36
N ARG A 125 -31.46 30.15 -28.62
CA ARG A 125 -30.27 30.92 -29.03
C ARG A 125 -30.32 32.38 -28.60
N LYS A 126 -31.50 33.00 -28.58
CA LYS A 126 -31.67 34.42 -28.24
C LYS A 126 -31.73 34.66 -26.73
N ILE A 127 -32.40 33.79 -25.99
CA ILE A 127 -32.66 34.00 -24.55
C ILE A 127 -31.59 33.39 -23.64
N ILE A 128 -30.77 32.45 -24.13
CA ILE A 128 -29.78 31.74 -23.32
C ILE A 128 -28.74 32.65 -22.66
N GLY A 129 -28.52 33.86 -23.19
CA GLY A 129 -27.65 34.87 -22.56
C GLY A 129 -28.14 35.37 -21.20
N GLY A 130 -29.43 35.20 -20.88
CA GLY A 130 -30.01 35.54 -19.57
C GLY A 130 -30.00 34.39 -18.55
N VAL A 131 -29.34 33.26 -18.85
CA VAL A 131 -29.29 32.08 -17.98
C VAL A 131 -27.97 32.04 -17.21
N ASP A 132 -28.01 31.59 -15.96
CA ASP A 132 -26.80 31.41 -15.15
C ASP A 132 -25.90 30.29 -15.72
N TYR A 133 -24.58 30.37 -15.49
CA TYR A 133 -23.61 29.42 -16.08
C TYR A 133 -23.87 27.94 -15.71
N LYS A 134 -24.51 27.65 -14.55
CA LYS A 134 -24.90 26.27 -14.20
C LYS A 134 -26.14 25.84 -14.99
N GLY A 135 -27.12 26.73 -15.16
CA GLY A 135 -28.27 26.50 -16.02
C GLY A 135 -27.88 26.26 -17.49
N VAL A 136 -26.94 27.05 -18.03
CA VAL A 136 -26.44 26.87 -19.42
C VAL A 136 -25.81 25.49 -19.59
N ARG A 137 -25.11 24.95 -18.58
CA ARG A 137 -24.56 23.59 -18.60
C ARG A 137 -25.64 22.52 -18.72
N GLU A 138 -26.77 22.65 -18.01
CA GLU A 138 -27.87 21.69 -18.11
C GLU A 138 -28.61 21.81 -19.44
N ILE A 139 -28.80 23.04 -19.95
CA ILE A 139 -29.36 23.29 -21.29
C ILE A 139 -28.48 22.65 -22.37
N MET A 140 -27.15 22.76 -22.25
CA MET A 140 -26.20 22.13 -23.17
C MET A 140 -26.36 20.60 -23.20
N LYS A 141 -26.52 19.94 -22.04
CA LYS A 141 -26.79 18.49 -21.98
C LYS A 141 -28.10 18.14 -22.68
N GLY A 142 -29.18 18.86 -22.39
CA GLY A 142 -30.46 18.65 -23.05
C GLY A 142 -30.38 18.85 -24.58
N CYS A 143 -29.57 19.78 -25.06
CA CYS A 143 -29.29 19.94 -26.49
C CYS A 143 -28.53 18.72 -27.08
N GLN A 144 -27.56 18.17 -26.34
CA GLN A 144 -26.84 16.96 -26.75
C GLN A 144 -27.73 15.71 -26.76
N ASP A 145 -28.61 15.56 -25.77
CA ASP A 145 -29.58 14.45 -25.72
C ASP A 145 -30.55 14.53 -26.91
N LYS A 146 -31.04 15.74 -27.23
CA LYS A 146 -31.87 15.98 -28.42
C LYS A 146 -31.11 15.73 -29.72
N ALA A 147 -29.79 16.03 -29.78
CA ALA A 147 -28.97 15.70 -30.94
C ALA A 147 -28.93 14.19 -31.22
N GLN A 148 -28.87 13.35 -30.18
CA GLN A 148 -28.85 11.88 -30.31
C GLN A 148 -30.15 11.30 -30.88
N THR A 149 -31.28 12.02 -30.75
CA THR A 149 -32.57 11.57 -31.32
C THR A 149 -32.58 11.62 -32.85
N ILE A 150 -31.66 12.36 -33.46
CA ILE A 150 -31.56 12.52 -34.92
C ILE A 150 -30.86 11.29 -35.52
N PRO A 151 -31.43 10.62 -36.55
CA PRO A 151 -30.80 9.45 -37.17
C PRO A 151 -29.47 9.81 -37.86
N ALA A 152 -28.49 8.91 -37.76
CA ALA A 152 -27.18 9.10 -38.39
C ALA A 152 -27.23 9.19 -39.94
N ARG A 153 -28.23 8.54 -40.57
CA ARG A 153 -28.49 8.64 -42.02
C ARG A 153 -29.57 9.69 -42.26
N LEU A 154 -29.17 10.84 -42.79
CA LEU A 154 -30.06 11.98 -43.00
C LEU A 154 -30.55 12.07 -44.45
N ASN A 155 -31.83 12.42 -44.60
CA ASN A 155 -32.36 12.99 -45.85
C ASN A 155 -32.03 14.49 -45.86
N ALA A 156 -31.79 15.06 -47.05
CA ALA A 156 -31.43 16.48 -47.20
C ALA A 156 -32.45 17.46 -46.57
N SER A 157 -33.69 17.04 -46.40
CA SER A 157 -34.77 17.79 -45.75
C SER A 157 -34.62 17.97 -44.23
N VAL A 158 -33.75 17.21 -43.55
CA VAL A 158 -33.57 17.26 -42.08
C VAL A 158 -32.35 18.15 -41.68
N LEU A 159 -31.64 18.69 -42.67
CA LEU A 159 -30.45 19.52 -42.46
C LEU A 159 -30.75 20.85 -41.72
N PRO A 160 -31.85 21.59 -42.02
CA PRO A 160 -32.18 22.83 -41.32
C PRO A 160 -32.40 22.66 -39.82
N GLN A 161 -33.03 21.56 -39.41
CA GLN A 161 -33.30 21.19 -38.02
C GLN A 161 -32.00 20.98 -37.25
N LEU A 162 -31.05 20.26 -37.86
CA LEU A 162 -29.73 20.02 -37.28
C LEU A 162 -28.92 21.32 -37.18
N LYS A 163 -28.99 22.18 -38.21
CA LYS A 163 -28.30 23.47 -38.20
C LYS A 163 -28.83 24.42 -37.12
N ALA A 164 -30.13 24.39 -36.83
CA ALA A 164 -30.71 25.19 -35.74
C ALA A 164 -30.14 24.78 -34.37
N LEU A 165 -29.95 23.49 -34.15
CA LEU A 165 -29.30 22.94 -32.94
C LEU A 165 -27.80 23.26 -32.89
N GLU A 166 -27.09 23.09 -34.01
CA GLU A 166 -25.67 23.42 -34.18
C GLU A 166 -25.40 24.88 -33.80
N ASN A 167 -26.21 25.82 -34.28
CA ASN A 167 -26.07 27.25 -33.97
C ASN A 167 -26.22 27.58 -32.46
N VAL A 168 -27.04 26.83 -31.73
CA VAL A 168 -27.17 26.99 -30.27
C VAL A 168 -25.91 26.50 -29.58
N LEU A 169 -25.42 25.31 -29.96
CA LEU A 169 -24.19 24.74 -29.41
C LEU A 169 -22.98 25.61 -29.72
N GLU A 170 -22.85 26.11 -30.94
CA GLU A 170 -21.79 27.06 -31.33
C GLU A 170 -21.77 28.29 -30.43
N TYR A 171 -22.94 28.84 -30.08
CA TYR A 171 -23.01 29.99 -29.19
C TYR A 171 -22.69 29.67 -27.73
N ILE A 172 -23.10 28.49 -27.25
CA ILE A 172 -22.68 28.00 -25.94
C ILE A 172 -21.16 27.82 -25.88
N PHE A 173 -20.55 27.42 -26.98
CA PHE A 173 -19.12 27.10 -27.09
C PHE A 173 -18.28 28.34 -27.42
N ASP A 174 -18.91 29.46 -27.80
CA ASP A 174 -18.22 30.71 -28.07
C ASP A 174 -17.62 31.29 -26.78
N ARG A 175 -16.28 31.30 -26.75
CA ARG A 175 -15.51 31.83 -25.62
C ARG A 175 -15.71 33.33 -25.43
N ASN A 176 -16.06 34.06 -26.49
CA ASN A 176 -16.32 35.50 -26.41
C ASN A 176 -17.71 35.79 -25.82
N ALA A 177 -18.69 34.91 -26.08
CA ALA A 177 -20.02 35.00 -25.46
C ALA A 177 -19.98 34.75 -23.95
N CYS A 178 -18.98 33.97 -23.48
CA CYS A 178 -18.68 33.76 -22.06
C CYS A 178 -19.89 33.29 -21.20
N LEU A 179 -20.78 32.49 -21.80
CA LEU A 179 -22.00 32.01 -21.13
C LEU A 179 -21.69 31.03 -19.97
N LEU A 180 -20.63 30.24 -20.10
CA LEU A 180 -20.09 29.40 -19.03
C LEU A 180 -18.58 29.18 -19.19
N PRO A 181 -17.86 28.82 -18.11
CA PRO A 181 -16.44 28.47 -18.21
C PRO A 181 -16.24 27.29 -19.17
N GLY A 182 -15.36 27.44 -20.16
CA GLY A 182 -15.10 26.39 -21.15
C GLY A 182 -14.64 25.05 -20.52
N TYR A 183 -14.04 25.08 -19.33
CA TYR A 183 -13.68 23.88 -18.59
C TYR A 183 -14.90 23.01 -18.24
N PHE A 184 -16.06 23.61 -17.94
CA PHE A 184 -17.29 22.85 -17.71
C PHE A 184 -17.82 22.23 -19.00
N ILE A 185 -17.72 22.93 -20.13
CA ILE A 185 -18.09 22.38 -21.44
C ILE A 185 -17.26 21.12 -21.73
N VAL A 186 -15.93 21.21 -21.67
CA VAL A 186 -15.05 20.04 -21.90
C VAL A 186 -15.30 18.93 -20.90
N THR A 187 -15.51 19.25 -19.62
CA THR A 187 -15.77 18.25 -18.58
C THR A 187 -17.01 17.42 -18.90
N GLU A 188 -18.10 18.06 -19.34
CA GLU A 188 -19.32 17.33 -19.67
C GLU A 188 -19.21 16.57 -20.99
N ILE A 189 -18.53 17.13 -22.00
CA ILE A 189 -18.26 16.43 -23.26
C ILE A 189 -17.44 15.15 -22.98
N GLN A 190 -16.36 15.24 -22.21
CA GLN A 190 -15.49 14.09 -21.92
C GLN A 190 -16.17 13.04 -21.02
N LYS A 191 -17.13 13.44 -20.18
CA LYS A 191 -17.96 12.49 -19.41
C LYS A 191 -18.97 11.77 -20.28
N ALA A 192 -19.65 12.48 -21.17
CA ALA A 192 -20.67 11.91 -22.04
C ALA A 192 -20.06 11.09 -23.20
N TYR A 193 -18.91 11.53 -23.71
CA TYR A 193 -18.22 10.98 -24.88
C TYR A 193 -16.74 10.71 -24.58
N PRO A 194 -16.43 9.74 -23.70
CA PRO A 194 -15.06 9.42 -23.34
C PRO A 194 -14.24 8.97 -24.56
N GLU A 195 -12.95 9.31 -24.56
CA GLU A 195 -11.99 8.98 -25.63
C GLU A 195 -12.37 9.51 -27.03
N ASN A 196 -13.21 10.55 -27.11
CA ASN A 196 -13.73 11.11 -28.37
C ASN A 196 -14.48 10.06 -29.22
N LYS A 197 -15.06 9.04 -28.57
CA LYS A 197 -15.88 8.00 -29.21
C LYS A 197 -17.36 8.33 -29.04
N ASN A 198 -18.17 7.89 -30.00
CA ASN A 198 -19.64 7.97 -29.97
C ASN A 198 -20.20 9.39 -29.87
N TRP A 199 -19.67 10.34 -30.68
CA TRP A 199 -20.23 11.69 -30.77
C TRP A 199 -21.76 11.66 -30.97
N PRO A 200 -22.50 12.64 -30.40
CA PRO A 200 -23.96 12.66 -30.46
C PRO A 200 -24.48 12.64 -31.89
N HIS A 201 -23.77 13.30 -32.81
CA HIS A 201 -24.05 13.27 -34.23
C HIS A 201 -22.77 13.61 -35.02
N TRP A 202 -22.56 12.98 -36.18
CA TRP A 202 -21.34 13.17 -36.99
C TRP A 202 -21.12 14.62 -37.41
N LYS A 203 -22.21 15.38 -37.63
CA LYS A 203 -22.14 16.80 -37.99
C LYS A 203 -21.58 17.69 -36.87
N LEU A 204 -21.86 17.34 -35.61
CA LEU A 204 -21.36 18.08 -34.44
C LEU A 204 -19.93 17.67 -34.06
N ALA A 205 -19.39 16.61 -34.67
CA ALA A 205 -18.09 16.07 -34.30
C ALA A 205 -16.95 17.08 -34.45
N GLU A 206 -16.96 17.91 -35.50
CA GLU A 206 -15.94 18.95 -35.71
C GLU A 206 -15.99 20.02 -34.63
N LEU A 207 -17.18 20.53 -34.29
CA LEU A 207 -17.38 21.52 -33.22
C LEU A 207 -16.93 20.96 -31.85
N LEU A 208 -17.34 19.75 -31.51
CA LEU A 208 -17.00 19.13 -30.22
C LEU A 208 -15.51 18.79 -30.14
N SER A 209 -14.94 18.19 -31.18
CA SER A 209 -13.53 17.78 -31.20
C SER A 209 -12.58 18.97 -31.20
N SER A 210 -12.84 20.01 -32.00
CA SER A 210 -12.03 21.24 -32.01
C SER A 210 -12.06 21.94 -30.65
N PHE A 211 -13.22 21.98 -29.99
CA PHE A 211 -13.34 22.57 -28.66
C PHE A 211 -12.58 21.76 -27.61
N VAL A 212 -12.67 20.42 -27.64
CA VAL A 212 -11.89 19.54 -26.76
C VAL A 212 -10.39 19.73 -27.01
N GLU A 213 -9.93 19.73 -28.26
CA GLU A 213 -8.51 19.86 -28.63
C GLU A 213 -7.91 21.19 -28.12
N SER A 214 -8.72 22.25 -28.05
CA SER A 214 -8.27 23.54 -27.49
C SER A 214 -7.82 23.47 -26.02
N PHE A 215 -8.21 22.43 -25.26
CA PHE A 215 -7.77 22.19 -23.88
C PHE A 215 -6.55 21.28 -23.77
N ARG A 216 -5.95 20.85 -24.89
CA ARG A 216 -4.75 20.01 -24.87
C ARG A 216 -3.56 20.68 -24.19
N ALA A 217 -3.36 21.97 -24.40
CA ALA A 217 -2.33 22.73 -23.71
C ALA A 217 -2.54 22.73 -22.18
N THR A 218 -3.80 22.84 -21.73
CA THR A 218 -4.14 22.73 -20.30
C THR A 218 -3.85 21.34 -19.75
N ALA A 219 -4.17 20.28 -20.50
CA ALA A 219 -3.84 18.91 -20.13
C ALA A 219 -2.32 18.72 -19.98
N GLN A 220 -1.53 19.28 -20.89
CA GLN A 220 -0.06 19.25 -20.84
C GLN A 220 0.49 20.00 -19.61
N MET A 221 -0.08 21.15 -19.24
CA MET A 221 0.35 21.91 -18.06
C MET A 221 0.18 21.15 -16.74
N VAL A 222 -0.81 20.25 -16.65
CA VAL A 222 -1.10 19.47 -15.44
C VAL A 222 -0.56 18.03 -15.50
N SER A 223 0.17 17.69 -16.56
CA SER A 223 0.75 16.36 -16.78
C SER A 223 2.26 16.37 -16.59
N ILE A 224 2.81 15.26 -16.11
CA ILE A 224 4.26 15.06 -16.04
C ILE A 224 4.75 14.52 -17.38
N ILE A 225 5.74 15.19 -17.98
CA ILE A 225 6.32 14.78 -19.26
C ILE A 225 6.98 13.40 -19.10
N GLY A 226 6.53 12.42 -19.89
CA GLY A 226 7.09 11.07 -19.88
C GLY A 226 6.74 10.22 -18.66
N HIS A 227 5.70 10.59 -17.89
CA HIS A 227 5.32 9.91 -16.65
C HIS A 227 5.16 8.38 -16.78
N SER A 228 4.57 7.92 -17.89
CA SER A 228 4.39 6.50 -18.24
C SER A 228 5.70 5.69 -18.30
N LYS A 229 6.84 6.37 -18.54
CA LYS A 229 8.17 5.77 -18.68
C LYS A 229 9.05 5.98 -17.46
N MET A 230 8.62 6.81 -16.51
CA MET A 230 9.36 7.00 -15.27
C MET A 230 9.17 5.78 -14.37
N LEU A 231 10.24 5.35 -13.71
CA LEU A 231 10.23 4.18 -12.82
C LEU A 231 10.77 4.60 -11.44
N PRO A 232 10.10 4.20 -10.34
CA PRO A 232 10.61 4.46 -9.02
C PRO A 232 11.78 3.52 -8.69
N VAL A 233 12.64 3.93 -7.76
CA VAL A 233 13.50 2.97 -7.05
C VAL A 233 12.64 2.30 -5.97
N VAL A 234 12.80 1.01 -5.73
CA VAL A 234 12.05 0.31 -4.68
C VAL A 234 12.87 0.31 -3.40
N GLU A 235 12.44 1.07 -2.41
CA GLU A 235 13.05 1.09 -1.07
C GLU A 235 12.39 0.06 -0.14
N HIS A 236 13.20 -0.60 0.69
CA HIS A 236 12.72 -1.54 1.71
C HIS A 236 11.90 -0.86 2.82
N SER A 237 12.02 0.46 2.95
CA SER A 237 11.53 1.29 4.05
C SER A 237 10.04 1.58 4.01
N GLY A 238 9.39 1.32 2.87
CA GLY A 238 8.10 1.90 2.56
C GLY A 238 8.21 3.41 2.34
N TYR A 239 7.40 3.94 1.42
CA TYR A 239 7.36 5.38 1.16
C TYR A 239 6.33 6.06 2.08
N ALA A 240 6.59 7.32 2.45
CA ALA A 240 5.54 8.14 3.03
C ALA A 240 4.43 8.39 1.99
N ASP A 241 3.16 8.42 2.40
CA ASP A 241 2.00 8.47 1.49
C ASP A 241 2.09 9.58 0.42
N HIS A 242 2.71 10.72 0.74
CA HIS A 242 2.87 11.83 -0.19
C HIS A 242 3.87 11.55 -1.33
N LEU A 243 4.88 10.70 -1.10
CA LEU A 243 5.87 10.28 -2.11
C LEU A 243 5.30 9.20 -3.05
N ILE A 244 4.22 8.53 -2.65
CA ILE A 244 3.58 7.45 -3.44
C ILE A 244 2.55 8.00 -4.42
N ASN A 245 2.01 9.20 -4.16
CA ASN A 245 0.93 9.79 -4.96
C ASN A 245 1.16 9.79 -6.48
N PRO A 246 2.37 10.08 -7.02
CA PRO A 246 2.61 9.99 -8.46
C PRO A 246 2.45 8.56 -9.03
N TRP A 247 2.76 7.56 -8.21
CA TRP A 247 2.76 6.14 -8.59
C TRP A 247 1.44 5.43 -8.27
N LYS A 248 0.44 6.16 -7.77
CA LYS A 248 -0.85 5.59 -7.39
C LYS A 248 -1.66 5.22 -8.63
N LEU A 249 -2.10 3.97 -8.66
CA LEU A 249 -2.89 3.39 -9.74
C LEU A 249 -4.28 3.03 -9.23
N ASP A 250 -5.26 3.16 -10.11
CA ASP A 250 -6.60 2.61 -9.83
C ASP A 250 -6.54 1.07 -9.82
N PRO A 251 -7.01 0.40 -8.74
CA PRO A 251 -6.85 -1.05 -8.59
C PRO A 251 -7.65 -1.89 -9.59
N PHE A 252 -8.62 -1.30 -10.29
CA PHE A 252 -9.44 -2.00 -11.29
C PHE A 252 -8.90 -1.81 -12.70
N SER A 253 -8.52 -0.59 -13.06
CA SER A 253 -8.09 -0.24 -14.42
C SER A 253 -6.58 -0.13 -14.59
N LEU A 254 -5.79 -0.10 -13.51
CA LEU A 254 -4.35 0.19 -13.49
C LEU A 254 -3.97 1.52 -14.16
N LYS A 255 -4.91 2.45 -14.30
CA LYS A 255 -4.66 3.78 -14.87
C LYS A 255 -4.19 4.74 -13.78
N PHE A 256 -3.46 5.77 -14.19
CA PHE A 256 -3.13 6.87 -13.28
C PHE A 256 -4.41 7.59 -12.80
N THR A 257 -4.38 8.06 -11.55
CA THR A 257 -5.46 8.92 -11.04
C THR A 257 -5.25 10.36 -11.53
N LEU A 258 -5.79 10.67 -12.72
CA LEU A 258 -5.66 11.98 -13.34
C LEU A 258 -6.66 13.00 -12.77
N LYS A 259 -6.28 14.29 -12.76
CA LYS A 259 -7.11 15.36 -12.20
C LYS A 259 -8.09 15.90 -13.24
N GLY A 260 -9.38 15.67 -13.04
CA GLY A 260 -10.43 16.19 -13.93
C GLY A 260 -10.49 15.49 -15.29
N HIS A 261 -11.44 15.91 -16.13
CA HIS A 261 -11.71 15.30 -17.44
C HIS A 261 -11.13 16.17 -18.56
N LEU A 262 -9.81 16.12 -18.72
CA LEU A 262 -9.08 16.82 -19.78
C LEU A 262 -8.67 15.85 -20.89
N PRO A 263 -8.37 16.35 -22.11
CA PRO A 263 -7.85 15.53 -23.20
C PRO A 263 -6.38 15.18 -22.96
N TYR A 264 -6.14 14.27 -22.02
CA TYR A 264 -4.83 13.76 -21.69
C TYR A 264 -4.23 12.95 -22.85
N ASP A 265 -2.90 12.91 -22.91
CA ASP A 265 -2.21 12.04 -23.85
C ASP A 265 -2.58 10.57 -23.60
N ARG A 266 -2.69 9.82 -24.70
CA ARG A 266 -3.14 8.42 -24.70
C ARG A 266 -2.33 7.54 -23.74
N GLU A 267 -1.02 7.77 -23.65
CA GLU A 267 -0.13 7.00 -22.76
C GLU A 267 -0.54 7.08 -21.27
N LEU A 268 -1.16 8.17 -20.82
CA LEU A 268 -1.61 8.35 -19.43
C LEU A 268 -2.97 7.69 -19.16
N LEU A 269 -3.77 7.50 -20.22
CA LEU A 269 -5.10 6.89 -20.17
C LEU A 269 -5.06 5.36 -20.32
N GLU A 270 -3.93 4.80 -20.71
CA GLU A 270 -3.70 3.37 -20.82
C GLU A 270 -3.34 2.74 -19.46
N PRO A 271 -3.62 1.44 -19.26
CA PRO A 271 -3.25 0.74 -18.03
C PRO A 271 -1.72 0.64 -17.90
N GLN A 272 -1.18 1.05 -16.77
CA GLN A 272 0.27 1.13 -16.49
C GLN A 272 0.83 -0.22 -16.05
N THR A 273 0.65 -1.24 -16.89
CA THR A 273 1.09 -2.62 -16.60
C THR A 273 2.62 -2.74 -16.50
N GLY A 274 3.36 -2.00 -17.34
CA GLY A 274 4.83 -1.99 -17.33
C GLY A 274 5.41 -1.48 -16.02
N LEU A 275 4.83 -0.41 -15.46
CA LEU A 275 5.22 0.15 -14.16
C LEU A 275 4.98 -0.87 -13.04
N LEU A 276 3.76 -1.43 -12.95
CA LEU A 276 3.44 -2.41 -11.92
C LEU A 276 4.32 -3.67 -12.02
N ARG A 277 4.58 -4.15 -13.25
CA ARG A 277 5.44 -5.30 -13.50
C ARG A 277 6.87 -5.04 -13.03
N TYR A 278 7.44 -3.89 -13.39
CA TYR A 278 8.78 -3.49 -12.96
C TYR A 278 8.90 -3.48 -11.43
N VAL A 279 7.92 -2.91 -10.72
CA VAL A 279 7.92 -2.87 -9.25
C VAL A 279 7.81 -4.28 -8.65
N LEU A 280 6.94 -5.12 -9.20
CA LEU A 280 6.78 -6.51 -8.74
C LEU A 280 8.04 -7.35 -8.92
N GLU A 281 8.87 -7.08 -9.94
CA GLU A 281 10.15 -7.76 -10.15
C GLU A 281 11.20 -7.44 -9.07
N GLN A 282 11.07 -6.30 -8.37
CA GLN A 282 12.05 -5.89 -7.36
C GLN A 282 11.83 -6.60 -6.02
N PRO A 283 12.90 -7.04 -5.33
CA PRO A 283 12.83 -7.51 -3.94
C PRO A 283 12.23 -6.46 -2.99
N TYR A 284 11.58 -6.92 -1.93
CA TYR A 284 10.95 -6.07 -0.90
C TYR A 284 9.85 -5.08 -1.39
N SER A 285 9.37 -5.23 -2.63
CA SER A 285 8.37 -4.33 -3.24
C SER A 285 6.94 -4.43 -2.70
N ARG A 286 6.65 -5.40 -1.81
CA ARG A 286 5.29 -5.72 -1.35
C ARG A 286 4.54 -4.51 -0.79
N ASP A 287 5.19 -3.73 0.07
CA ASP A 287 4.57 -2.57 0.70
C ASP A 287 4.31 -1.45 -0.32
N LEU A 288 5.23 -1.23 -1.27
CA LEU A 288 5.04 -0.28 -2.36
C LEU A 288 3.88 -0.69 -3.28
N VAL A 289 3.80 -1.96 -3.68
CA VAL A 289 2.68 -2.47 -4.51
C VAL A 289 1.35 -2.28 -3.79
N CYS A 290 1.28 -2.60 -2.49
CA CYS A 290 0.09 -2.37 -1.69
C CYS A 290 -0.29 -0.88 -1.67
N SER A 291 0.66 0.02 -1.47
CA SER A 291 0.37 1.46 -1.44
C SER A 291 0.00 2.03 -2.81
N MET A 292 0.63 1.58 -3.90
CA MET A 292 0.30 1.98 -5.28
C MET A 292 -1.14 1.62 -5.63
N LEU A 293 -1.61 0.45 -5.22
CA LEU A 293 -2.97 -0.06 -5.50
C LEU A 293 -3.98 0.26 -4.39
N GLY A 294 -3.56 0.89 -3.29
CA GLY A 294 -4.41 1.17 -2.13
C GLY A 294 -4.87 -0.09 -1.38
N LEU A 295 -4.13 -1.20 -1.46
CA LEU A 295 -4.45 -2.47 -0.81
C LEU A 295 -4.06 -2.42 0.67
N GLN A 296 -5.04 -2.60 1.55
CA GLN A 296 -4.83 -2.61 2.99
C GLN A 296 -4.97 -4.03 3.55
N LYS A 297 -4.00 -4.48 4.38
CA LYS A 297 -3.99 -5.83 4.98
C LYS A 297 -5.28 -6.19 5.74
N GLN A 298 -6.01 -5.19 6.25
CA GLN A 298 -7.25 -5.37 7.02
C GLN A 298 -8.46 -5.65 6.12
N HIS A 299 -8.44 -5.18 4.88
CA HIS A 299 -9.58 -5.26 3.96
C HIS A 299 -9.29 -6.31 2.88
N LYS A 300 -10.05 -7.39 2.91
CA LYS A 300 -9.97 -8.45 1.89
C LYS A 300 -10.51 -7.91 0.57
N GLN A 301 -9.62 -7.52 -0.33
CA GLN A 301 -9.97 -6.97 -1.63
C GLN A 301 -9.24 -7.74 -2.73
N ARG A 302 -9.98 -8.52 -3.50
CA ARG A 302 -9.44 -9.18 -4.69
C ARG A 302 -9.10 -8.13 -5.75
N CYS A 303 -7.86 -8.12 -6.22
CA CYS A 303 -7.40 -7.27 -7.31
C CYS A 303 -7.07 -8.14 -8.53
N VAL A 304 -8.00 -8.18 -9.49
CA VAL A 304 -7.85 -9.00 -10.71
C VAL A 304 -6.65 -8.52 -11.55
N ALA A 305 -6.43 -7.21 -11.62
CA ALA A 305 -5.33 -6.67 -12.39
C ALA A 305 -3.96 -7.07 -11.81
N LEU A 306 -3.84 -7.17 -10.48
CA LEU A 306 -2.67 -7.72 -9.81
C LEU A 306 -2.52 -9.23 -10.08
N GLU A 307 -3.61 -10.01 -10.03
CA GLU A 307 -3.60 -11.44 -10.38
C GLU A 307 -3.05 -11.65 -11.80
N GLU A 308 -3.52 -10.87 -12.77
CA GLU A 308 -3.04 -10.95 -14.16
C GLU A 308 -1.56 -10.61 -14.30
N GLN A 309 -1.07 -9.57 -13.61
CA GLN A 309 0.36 -9.22 -13.67
C GLN A 309 1.26 -10.26 -12.99
N LEU A 310 0.81 -10.89 -11.91
CA LEU A 310 1.53 -12.00 -11.28
C LEU A 310 1.63 -13.21 -12.22
N VAL A 311 0.56 -13.51 -12.95
CA VAL A 311 0.55 -14.56 -13.98
C VAL A 311 1.53 -14.22 -15.11
N GLU A 312 1.52 -12.99 -15.63
CA GLU A 312 2.46 -12.55 -16.67
C GLU A 312 3.92 -12.68 -16.23
N LEU A 313 4.24 -12.35 -14.98
CA LEU A 313 5.59 -12.50 -14.44
C LEU A 313 6.05 -13.96 -14.37
N VAL A 314 5.15 -14.88 -14.02
CA VAL A 314 5.45 -16.32 -14.05
C VAL A 314 5.69 -16.80 -15.48
N ILE A 315 4.91 -16.33 -16.46
CA ILE A 315 5.15 -16.65 -17.88
C ILE A 315 6.52 -16.11 -18.33
N LEU A 316 6.85 -14.87 -17.98
CA LEU A 316 8.16 -14.28 -18.28
C LEU A 316 9.30 -15.08 -17.65
N ALA A 317 9.13 -15.60 -16.42
CA ALA A 317 10.10 -16.47 -15.78
C ALA A 317 10.26 -17.81 -16.50
N MET A 318 9.16 -18.39 -16.99
CA MET A 318 9.19 -19.60 -17.84
C MET A 318 9.95 -19.33 -19.15
N GLU A 319 9.67 -18.21 -19.83
CA GLU A 319 10.34 -17.83 -21.08
C GLU A 319 11.85 -17.60 -20.88
N ARG A 320 12.24 -16.93 -19.79
CA ARG A 320 13.67 -16.75 -19.43
C ARG A 320 14.36 -18.08 -19.15
N SER A 321 13.67 -19.01 -18.49
CA SER A 321 14.19 -20.36 -18.19
C SER A 321 14.43 -21.18 -19.46
N GLU A 322 13.73 -20.89 -20.56
CA GLU A 322 14.00 -21.55 -21.85
C GLU A 322 15.30 -21.05 -22.50
N THR A 323 15.57 -19.76 -22.39
CA THR A 323 16.73 -19.11 -23.05
C THR A 323 18.06 -19.34 -22.34
N GLU A 324 18.04 -19.73 -21.06
CA GLU A 324 19.26 -19.99 -20.31
C GLU A 324 19.94 -21.31 -20.78
N ALA A 325 21.27 -21.30 -20.83
CA ALA A 325 22.06 -22.50 -21.11
C ALA A 325 22.13 -23.38 -19.87
N ASP A 326 22.16 -24.71 -20.05
CA ASP A 326 22.30 -25.69 -18.98
C ASP A 326 23.73 -25.64 -18.38
N THR A 327 24.02 -24.61 -17.61
CA THR A 327 25.22 -24.52 -16.77
C THR A 327 24.87 -24.92 -15.35
N ASP A 328 25.71 -25.75 -14.70
CA ASP A 328 25.51 -26.29 -13.34
C ASP A 328 25.45 -25.22 -12.22
N ASP A 329 25.62 -23.93 -12.54
CA ASP A 329 25.55 -22.81 -11.59
C ASP A 329 24.11 -22.32 -11.36
N ILE A 330 23.85 -21.80 -10.15
CA ILE A 330 22.58 -21.15 -9.78
C ILE A 330 22.33 -19.99 -10.74
N SER A 331 21.44 -20.20 -11.71
CA SER A 331 21.15 -19.23 -12.76
C SER A 331 20.40 -18.02 -12.21
N ASN A 332 20.47 -16.90 -12.93
CA ASN A 332 19.72 -15.69 -12.56
C ASN A 332 18.20 -15.94 -12.53
N SER A 333 17.69 -16.89 -13.32
CA SER A 333 16.28 -17.32 -13.25
C SER A 333 15.92 -17.96 -11.90
N HIS A 334 16.84 -18.65 -11.22
CA HIS A 334 16.57 -19.26 -9.92
C HIS A 334 16.15 -18.22 -8.87
N TRP A 335 16.84 -17.09 -8.81
CA TRP A 335 16.52 -15.98 -7.89
C TRP A 335 15.17 -15.34 -8.23
N LEU A 336 14.85 -15.22 -9.51
CA LEU A 336 13.53 -14.74 -9.95
C LEU A 336 12.42 -15.69 -9.47
N TRP A 337 12.62 -17.00 -9.59
CA TRP A 337 11.65 -18.00 -9.11
C TRP A 337 11.44 -17.94 -7.59
N LEU A 338 12.50 -17.79 -6.81
CA LEU A 338 12.41 -17.62 -5.35
C LEU A 338 11.66 -16.33 -4.99
N HIS A 339 11.96 -15.23 -5.67
CA HIS A 339 11.28 -13.96 -5.48
C HIS A 339 9.78 -14.05 -5.80
N LEU A 340 9.43 -14.63 -6.96
CA LEU A 340 8.04 -14.84 -7.36
C LEU A 340 7.30 -15.73 -6.36
N SER A 341 7.95 -16.76 -5.84
CA SER A 341 7.39 -17.60 -4.78
C SER A 341 7.00 -16.77 -3.55
N SER A 342 7.94 -15.96 -3.06
CA SER A 342 7.74 -15.11 -1.90
C SER A 342 6.64 -14.06 -2.13
N GLN A 343 6.54 -13.49 -3.34
CA GLN A 343 5.48 -12.53 -3.71
C GLN A 343 4.10 -13.17 -3.79
N LEU A 344 3.98 -14.30 -4.50
CA LEU A 344 2.72 -15.02 -4.67
C LEU A 344 2.14 -15.46 -3.32
N ILE A 345 2.98 -15.98 -2.42
CA ILE A 345 2.56 -16.37 -1.07
C ILE A 345 1.96 -15.19 -0.34
N TYR A 346 2.61 -14.02 -0.38
CA TYR A 346 2.12 -12.82 0.31
C TYR A 346 0.75 -12.37 -0.21
N PHE A 347 0.60 -12.16 -1.53
CA PHE A 347 -0.64 -11.63 -2.09
C PHE A 347 -1.82 -12.60 -1.99
N VAL A 348 -1.56 -13.91 -2.06
CA VAL A 348 -2.61 -14.92 -1.89
C VAL A 348 -2.97 -15.11 -0.41
N LEU A 349 -1.99 -15.10 0.51
CA LEU A 349 -2.23 -15.24 1.95
C LEU A 349 -3.11 -14.11 2.50
N PHE A 350 -2.87 -12.87 2.05
CA PHE A 350 -3.70 -11.70 2.41
C PHE A 350 -4.96 -11.54 1.56
N GLN A 351 -5.29 -12.51 0.70
CA GLN A 351 -6.51 -12.54 -0.12
C GLN A 351 -6.63 -11.37 -1.13
N PHE A 352 -5.50 -10.79 -1.54
CA PHE A 352 -5.45 -9.85 -2.66
C PHE A 352 -5.53 -10.56 -4.02
N ALA A 353 -5.05 -11.81 -4.04
CA ALA A 353 -5.08 -12.69 -5.19
C ALA A 353 -5.67 -14.06 -4.84
N THR A 354 -6.25 -14.74 -5.83
CA THR A 354 -6.95 -16.01 -5.67
C THR A 354 -6.19 -17.13 -6.36
N PHE A 355 -5.68 -18.08 -5.58
CA PHE A 355 -4.88 -19.22 -6.08
C PHE A 355 -5.50 -19.98 -7.27
N PRO A 356 -6.76 -20.48 -7.20
CA PRO A 356 -7.33 -21.23 -8.32
C PRO A 356 -7.43 -20.40 -9.61
N ASN A 357 -7.68 -19.09 -9.49
CA ASN A 357 -7.77 -18.21 -10.66
C ASN A 357 -6.39 -17.97 -11.29
N ILE A 358 -5.34 -17.79 -10.46
CA ILE A 358 -3.95 -17.71 -10.95
C ILE A 358 -3.59 -19.00 -11.71
N VAL A 359 -3.89 -20.17 -11.13
CA VAL A 359 -3.56 -21.46 -11.73
C VAL A 359 -4.30 -21.69 -13.06
N MET A 360 -5.58 -21.35 -13.12
CA MET A 360 -6.37 -21.44 -14.36
C MET A 360 -5.87 -20.44 -15.42
N ALA A 361 -5.59 -19.20 -15.04
CA ALA A 361 -5.04 -18.20 -15.96
C ALA A 361 -3.64 -18.59 -16.49
N LEU A 362 -2.81 -19.21 -15.65
CA LEU A 362 -1.53 -19.79 -16.06
C LEU A 362 -1.74 -20.92 -17.07
N HIS A 363 -2.68 -21.82 -16.80
CA HIS A 363 -3.02 -22.90 -17.73
C HIS A 363 -3.44 -22.35 -19.09
N ASP A 364 -4.33 -21.37 -19.12
CA ASP A 364 -4.86 -20.82 -20.37
C ASP A 364 -3.79 -20.07 -21.18
N LYS A 365 -2.81 -19.42 -20.52
CA LYS A 365 -1.69 -18.75 -21.20
C LYS A 365 -0.58 -19.70 -21.64
N LEU A 366 -0.35 -20.79 -20.90
CA LEU A 366 0.63 -21.83 -21.25
C LEU A 366 0.07 -22.80 -22.28
N ALA A 367 -1.26 -22.95 -22.37
CA ALA A 367 -1.90 -23.81 -23.36
C ALA A 367 -1.48 -23.39 -24.78
N GLY A 368 -0.85 -24.30 -25.51
CA GLY A 368 -0.32 -24.04 -26.86
C GLY A 368 1.08 -23.41 -26.91
N ARG A 369 1.73 -23.15 -25.77
CA ARG A 369 3.15 -22.76 -25.69
C ARG A 369 4.00 -23.93 -25.19
N ASP A 370 5.14 -24.19 -25.82
CA ASP A 370 6.03 -25.30 -25.45
C ASP A 370 7.13 -24.85 -24.46
N LEU A 371 6.72 -24.32 -23.30
CA LEU A 371 7.63 -23.87 -22.23
C LEU A 371 7.69 -24.93 -21.14
N ARG A 372 8.77 -25.72 -21.08
CA ARG A 372 8.88 -26.89 -20.19
C ARG A 372 10.09 -26.87 -19.27
N ARG A 373 11.17 -26.16 -19.58
CA ARG A 373 12.38 -26.10 -18.74
C ARG A 373 12.10 -25.53 -17.35
N GLY A 374 11.24 -24.51 -17.26
CA GLY A 374 10.85 -23.89 -15.99
C GLY A 374 9.82 -24.66 -15.16
N ARG A 375 9.32 -25.82 -15.62
CA ARG A 375 8.16 -26.48 -14.99
C ARG A 375 8.37 -26.86 -13.53
N ASP A 376 9.57 -27.34 -13.19
CA ASP A 376 9.89 -27.80 -11.83
C ASP A 376 9.98 -26.61 -10.86
N HIS A 377 10.49 -25.47 -11.34
CA HIS A 377 10.46 -24.22 -10.58
C HIS A 377 9.03 -23.70 -10.38
N LEU A 378 8.19 -23.77 -11.41
CA LEU A 378 6.77 -23.41 -11.28
C LEU A 378 6.06 -24.31 -10.25
N MET A 379 6.27 -25.62 -10.31
CA MET A 379 5.69 -26.55 -9.33
C MET A 379 6.22 -26.31 -7.93
N TRP A 380 7.50 -25.96 -7.78
CA TRP A 380 8.06 -25.54 -6.50
C TRP A 380 7.35 -24.29 -5.93
N VAL A 381 7.13 -23.27 -6.76
CA VAL A 381 6.39 -22.05 -6.38
C VAL A 381 4.97 -22.38 -5.92
N LEU A 382 4.25 -23.22 -6.66
CA LEU A 382 2.89 -23.64 -6.30
C LEU A 382 2.88 -24.49 -5.03
N LEU A 383 3.86 -25.38 -4.85
CA LEU A 383 4.01 -26.22 -3.66
C LEU A 383 4.14 -25.37 -2.39
N GLN A 384 4.87 -24.26 -2.43
CA GLN A 384 5.03 -23.38 -1.26
C GLN A 384 3.67 -22.94 -0.70
N PHE A 385 2.77 -22.51 -1.57
CA PHE A 385 1.43 -22.09 -1.17
C PHE A 385 0.54 -23.26 -0.76
N ILE A 386 0.55 -24.36 -1.52
CA ILE A 386 -0.27 -25.55 -1.23
C ILE A 386 0.11 -26.12 0.13
N SER A 387 1.39 -26.43 0.34
CA SER A 387 1.88 -27.00 1.60
C SER A 387 1.56 -26.12 2.82
N GLY A 388 1.65 -24.79 2.68
CA GLY A 388 1.39 -23.84 3.76
C GLY A 388 -0.09 -23.59 4.07
N SER A 389 -1.00 -23.78 3.10
CA SER A 389 -2.39 -23.30 3.21
C SER A 389 -3.45 -24.38 3.04
N ILE A 390 -3.09 -25.59 2.61
CA ILE A 390 -4.04 -26.68 2.31
C ILE A 390 -4.83 -27.14 3.54
N GLN A 391 -4.28 -27.04 4.75
CA GLN A 391 -5.00 -27.42 5.97
C GLN A 391 -6.20 -26.51 6.27
N ARG A 392 -6.12 -25.22 5.93
CA ARG A 392 -7.14 -24.21 6.27
C ARG A 392 -8.14 -23.93 5.15
N ASN A 393 -7.83 -24.37 3.93
CA ASN A 393 -8.62 -24.08 2.73
C ASN A 393 -9.29 -25.36 2.18
N PRO A 394 -10.42 -25.23 1.47
CA PRO A 394 -11.07 -26.37 0.85
C PRO A 394 -10.21 -26.96 -0.28
N LEU A 395 -10.25 -28.28 -0.41
CA LEU A 395 -9.49 -29.03 -1.43
C LEU A 395 -9.74 -28.52 -2.86
N ASN A 396 -10.98 -28.12 -3.18
CA ASN A 396 -11.38 -27.64 -4.51
C ASN A 396 -10.55 -26.44 -5.00
N ASN A 397 -10.01 -25.63 -4.10
CA ASN A 397 -9.18 -24.49 -4.47
C ASN A 397 -7.84 -24.91 -5.09
N PHE A 398 -7.38 -26.15 -4.84
CA PHE A 398 -6.07 -26.63 -5.27
C PHE A 398 -6.15 -27.63 -6.44
N LEU A 399 -7.33 -28.19 -6.72
CA LEU A 399 -7.53 -29.12 -7.84
C LEU A 399 -7.15 -28.57 -9.23
N PRO A 400 -7.25 -27.26 -9.54
CA PRO A 400 -6.79 -26.73 -10.82
C PRO A 400 -5.33 -27.05 -11.16
N VAL A 401 -4.48 -27.30 -10.16
CA VAL A 401 -3.06 -27.66 -10.36
C VAL A 401 -2.91 -28.98 -11.12
N LEU A 402 -3.88 -29.88 -11.00
CA LEU A 402 -3.89 -31.14 -11.75
C LEU A 402 -3.98 -30.91 -13.27
N LYS A 403 -4.64 -29.84 -13.71
CA LYS A 403 -4.69 -29.47 -15.14
C LYS A 403 -3.34 -28.94 -15.64
N LEU A 404 -2.64 -28.16 -14.81
CA LEU A 404 -1.28 -27.70 -15.13
C LEU A 404 -0.30 -28.87 -15.23
N TYR A 405 -0.45 -29.87 -14.36
CA TYR A 405 0.33 -31.10 -14.46
C TYR A 405 0.14 -31.79 -15.82
N ASP A 406 -1.12 -31.97 -16.24
CA ASP A 406 -1.45 -32.62 -17.52
C ASP A 406 -0.85 -31.89 -18.73
N LEU A 407 -0.69 -30.57 -18.63
CA LEU A 407 -0.09 -29.73 -19.65
C LEU A 407 1.45 -29.81 -19.67
N LEU A 408 2.10 -29.77 -18.50
CA LEU A 408 3.55 -29.59 -18.36
C LEU A 408 4.35 -30.91 -18.27
N TYR A 409 3.68 -32.02 -17.96
CA TYR A 409 4.28 -33.36 -17.86
C TYR A 409 3.58 -34.34 -18.82
N PRO A 410 3.78 -34.21 -20.15
CA PRO A 410 3.17 -35.11 -21.12
C PRO A 410 3.87 -36.48 -21.20
N GLU A 411 4.94 -36.71 -20.43
CA GLU A 411 5.68 -37.97 -20.48
C GLU A 411 4.83 -39.15 -19.98
N LYS A 412 4.83 -40.24 -20.76
CA LYS A 412 4.17 -41.49 -20.40
C LYS A 412 5.07 -42.40 -19.53
N GLU A 413 6.38 -42.21 -19.63
CA GLU A 413 7.38 -42.95 -18.85
C GLU A 413 7.56 -42.35 -17.45
N PRO A 414 7.91 -43.18 -16.45
CA PRO A 414 8.17 -42.69 -15.11
C PRO A 414 9.42 -41.81 -15.07
N LEU A 415 9.31 -40.64 -14.46
CA LEU A 415 10.45 -39.75 -14.23
C LEU A 415 11.44 -40.41 -13.26
N ALA A 416 12.73 -40.30 -13.57
CA ALA A 416 13.79 -40.79 -12.71
C ALA A 416 13.83 -40.04 -11.37
N VAL A 417 14.42 -40.69 -10.36
CA VAL A 417 14.75 -40.02 -9.09
C VAL A 417 15.92 -39.06 -9.34
N PRO A 418 15.75 -37.75 -9.08
CA PRO A 418 16.82 -36.78 -9.24
C PRO A 418 17.96 -36.98 -8.23
N ASP A 419 19.13 -36.43 -8.54
CA ASP A 419 20.30 -36.49 -7.66
C ASP A 419 20.03 -35.73 -6.35
N PHE A 420 19.88 -36.48 -5.27
CA PHE A 420 19.58 -35.96 -3.93
C PHE A 420 20.75 -35.22 -3.28
N ASN A 421 21.93 -35.13 -3.92
CA ASN A 421 23.04 -34.29 -3.47
C ASN A 421 22.96 -32.86 -4.01
N LYS A 422 22.08 -32.57 -4.97
CA LYS A 422 21.84 -31.22 -5.52
C LYS A 422 20.56 -30.62 -4.95
N ALA A 423 20.57 -29.33 -4.60
CA ALA A 423 19.40 -28.64 -4.05
C ALA A 423 18.18 -28.67 -4.99
N LEU A 424 18.43 -28.65 -6.30
CA LEU A 424 17.40 -28.68 -7.35
C LEU A 424 16.50 -29.93 -7.29
N CYS A 425 16.94 -31.02 -6.64
CA CYS A 425 16.12 -32.21 -6.46
C CYS A 425 14.77 -31.89 -5.78
N THR A 426 14.73 -30.88 -4.90
CA THR A 426 13.51 -30.44 -4.21
C THR A 426 12.50 -29.79 -5.15
N HIS A 427 12.97 -29.11 -6.19
CA HIS A 427 12.15 -28.54 -7.25
C HIS A 427 11.63 -29.64 -8.18
N GLN A 428 12.51 -30.56 -8.59
CA GLN A 428 12.15 -31.68 -9.47
C GLN A 428 11.15 -32.66 -8.84
N MET A 429 11.20 -32.82 -7.51
CA MET A 429 10.21 -33.61 -6.77
C MET A 429 8.97 -32.81 -6.33
N ALA A 430 8.90 -31.49 -6.62
CA ALA A 430 7.84 -30.63 -6.11
C ALA A 430 6.45 -31.10 -6.54
N MET A 431 6.31 -31.55 -7.79
CA MET A 431 5.03 -32.07 -8.31
C MET A 431 4.56 -33.32 -7.55
N THR A 432 5.49 -34.22 -7.20
CA THR A 432 5.20 -35.40 -6.39
C THR A 432 4.76 -35.00 -4.98
N CYS A 433 5.42 -34.01 -4.37
CA CYS A 433 5.02 -33.46 -3.07
C CYS A 433 3.61 -32.82 -3.11
N ILE A 434 3.28 -32.08 -4.18
CA ILE A 434 1.93 -31.52 -4.37
C ILE A 434 0.88 -32.63 -4.36
N TRP A 435 1.14 -33.72 -5.10
CA TRP A 435 0.21 -34.84 -5.18
C TRP A 435 -0.01 -35.51 -3.83
N ILE A 436 1.05 -35.70 -3.04
CA ILE A 436 0.98 -36.26 -1.68
C ILE A 436 0.09 -35.39 -0.78
N HIS A 437 0.25 -34.07 -0.82
CA HIS A 437 -0.58 -33.14 -0.03
C HIS A 437 -2.05 -33.19 -0.43
N LEU A 438 -2.35 -33.21 -1.73
CA LEU A 438 -3.73 -33.31 -2.23
C LEU A 438 -4.39 -34.62 -1.80
N LEU A 439 -3.68 -35.75 -1.90
CA LEU A 439 -4.19 -37.05 -1.48
C LEU A 439 -4.42 -37.12 0.03
N LYS A 440 -3.48 -36.60 0.84
CA LYS A 440 -3.66 -36.58 2.30
C LYS A 440 -4.85 -35.71 2.71
N LYS A 441 -5.05 -34.57 2.05
CA LYS A 441 -6.20 -33.69 2.30
C LYS A 441 -7.53 -34.34 1.89
N ALA A 442 -7.55 -35.06 0.76
CA ALA A 442 -8.72 -35.81 0.35
C ALA A 442 -9.08 -36.92 1.33
N GLN A 443 -8.07 -37.65 1.83
CA GLN A 443 -8.25 -38.66 2.87
C GLN A 443 -8.79 -38.05 4.16
N SER A 444 -8.27 -36.89 4.61
CA SER A 444 -8.74 -36.22 5.83
C SER A 444 -10.16 -35.68 5.70
N ASP A 445 -10.54 -35.22 4.51
CA ASP A 445 -11.87 -34.65 4.25
C ASP A 445 -12.90 -35.73 3.83
N HIS A 446 -12.51 -37.01 3.82
CA HIS A 446 -13.30 -38.14 3.32
C HIS A 446 -13.85 -37.93 1.89
N LEU A 447 -13.12 -37.18 1.06
CA LEU A 447 -13.47 -36.91 -0.33
C LEU A 447 -12.77 -37.94 -1.23
N ASN A 448 -13.55 -38.60 -2.09
CA ASN A 448 -12.99 -39.49 -3.11
C ASN A 448 -12.41 -38.66 -4.27
N ILE A 449 -11.11 -38.36 -4.22
CA ILE A 449 -10.39 -37.99 -5.44
C ILE A 449 -10.29 -39.25 -6.30
N HIS A 450 -11.00 -39.28 -7.44
CA HIS A 450 -10.97 -40.38 -8.40
C HIS A 450 -9.60 -40.59 -9.10
N ARG A 451 -8.61 -39.74 -8.83
CA ARG A 451 -7.30 -39.72 -9.51
C ARG A 451 -6.16 -40.14 -8.56
N PRO A 452 -5.60 -41.37 -8.71
CA PRO A 452 -4.42 -41.79 -7.96
C PRO A 452 -3.15 -41.07 -8.45
N ILE A 453 -2.00 -41.36 -7.82
CA ILE A 453 -0.70 -40.85 -8.26
C ILE A 453 -0.44 -41.31 -9.71
N PRO A 454 -0.11 -40.40 -10.64
CA PRO A 454 0.18 -40.74 -12.02
C PRO A 454 1.37 -41.68 -12.15
N HIS A 455 1.35 -42.54 -13.18
CA HIS A 455 2.45 -43.45 -13.48
C HIS A 455 3.79 -42.71 -13.65
N THR A 456 3.77 -41.53 -14.25
CA THR A 456 4.91 -40.64 -14.45
C THR A 456 5.62 -40.26 -13.14
N LEU A 457 4.90 -40.15 -12.02
CA LEU A 457 5.46 -39.75 -10.71
C LEU A 457 5.70 -40.93 -9.76
N LYS A 458 5.36 -42.16 -10.20
CA LYS A 458 5.33 -43.35 -9.35
C LYS A 458 6.69 -43.67 -8.72
N VAL A 459 7.77 -43.62 -9.51
CA VAL A 459 9.13 -43.93 -9.04
C VAL A 459 9.61 -42.95 -7.97
N GLN A 460 9.34 -41.65 -8.16
CA GLN A 460 9.67 -40.63 -7.16
C GLN A 460 8.85 -40.82 -5.87
N HIS A 461 7.58 -41.19 -5.99
CA HIS A 461 6.73 -41.47 -4.84
C HIS A 461 7.19 -42.70 -4.04
N GLU A 462 7.48 -43.81 -4.71
CA GLU A 462 8.00 -45.03 -4.09
C GLU A 462 9.32 -44.77 -3.37
N PHE A 463 10.20 -43.96 -3.96
CA PHE A 463 11.43 -43.51 -3.30
C PHE A 463 11.15 -42.77 -1.98
N LEU A 464 10.25 -41.79 -1.97
CA LEU A 464 9.88 -41.05 -0.75
C LEU A 464 9.23 -41.95 0.30
N GLN A 465 8.37 -42.88 -0.11
CA GLN A 465 7.74 -43.85 0.79
C GLN A 465 8.77 -44.78 1.44
N HIS A 466 9.72 -45.31 0.66
CA HIS A 466 10.81 -46.14 1.19
C HIS A 466 11.69 -45.38 2.19
N LEU A 467 11.92 -44.09 1.97
CA LEU A 467 12.71 -43.26 2.87
C LEU A 467 12.02 -43.02 4.23
N VAL A 468 10.69 -42.86 4.26
CA VAL A 468 9.93 -42.59 5.50
C VAL A 468 9.77 -43.82 6.38
N MET A 469 9.81 -45.03 5.82
CA MET A 469 9.47 -46.26 6.55
C MET A 469 10.29 -46.43 7.85
N PRO A 470 9.66 -46.92 8.95
CA PRO A 470 10.32 -47.01 10.26
C PRO A 470 11.59 -47.87 10.27
N ASN A 471 11.68 -48.87 9.38
CA ASN A 471 12.80 -49.80 9.28
C ASN A 471 14.11 -49.15 8.77
N ASN A 472 14.04 -47.95 8.19
CA ASN A 472 15.23 -47.27 7.70
C ASN A 472 15.90 -46.50 8.83
N THR A 473 16.87 -47.09 9.54
CA THR A 473 17.56 -46.50 10.71
C THR A 473 18.56 -45.39 10.37
N GLY A 474 18.83 -45.11 9.09
CA GLY A 474 19.88 -44.20 8.62
C GLY A 474 19.46 -42.74 8.37
N LEU A 475 18.31 -42.28 8.87
CA LEU A 475 17.87 -40.88 8.75
C LEU A 475 18.64 -39.96 9.71
N CYS A 476 19.88 -39.65 9.37
CA CYS A 476 20.69 -38.60 10.00
C CYS A 476 21.00 -37.49 8.99
N MET A 477 21.20 -36.25 9.47
CA MET A 477 21.64 -35.15 8.61
C MET A 477 23.00 -35.48 7.99
N GLY A 478 23.01 -35.70 6.68
CA GLY A 478 24.21 -35.82 5.85
C GLY A 478 24.42 -34.56 4.99
N SER A 479 25.26 -34.67 3.96
CA SER A 479 25.44 -33.61 2.94
C SER A 479 24.33 -33.58 1.88
N ASP A 480 23.33 -34.46 1.99
CA ASP A 480 22.26 -34.63 1.02
C ASP A 480 20.93 -33.97 1.45
N TYR A 481 20.00 -33.87 0.50
CA TYR A 481 18.71 -33.19 0.67
C TYR A 481 17.55 -34.15 0.98
N ARG A 482 17.82 -35.40 1.39
CA ARG A 482 16.76 -36.41 1.64
C ARG A 482 15.81 -35.97 2.75
N ILE A 483 16.33 -35.39 3.83
CA ILE A 483 15.51 -34.90 4.94
C ILE A 483 14.64 -33.71 4.49
N ALA A 484 15.18 -32.80 3.69
CA ALA A 484 14.41 -31.69 3.14
C ALA A 484 13.26 -32.19 2.25
N LEU A 485 13.51 -33.19 1.40
CA LEU A 485 12.48 -33.83 0.57
C LEU A 485 11.35 -34.44 1.42
N LEU A 486 11.69 -35.15 2.50
CA LEU A 486 10.70 -35.73 3.40
C LEU A 486 9.89 -34.67 4.14
N CYS A 487 10.54 -33.61 4.63
CA CYS A 487 9.86 -32.47 5.24
C CYS A 487 8.87 -31.84 4.26
N ASN A 488 9.28 -31.61 3.01
CA ASN A 488 8.44 -30.98 1.99
C ASN A 488 7.24 -31.85 1.58
N ALA A 489 7.46 -33.16 1.41
CA ALA A 489 6.46 -34.11 0.96
C ALA A 489 5.42 -34.46 2.04
N TYR A 490 5.83 -34.50 3.31
CA TYR A 490 4.97 -34.97 4.40
C TYR A 490 4.65 -33.91 5.45
N SER A 491 4.90 -32.63 5.18
CA SER A 491 4.70 -31.52 6.14
C SER A 491 3.31 -31.46 6.79
N THR A 492 2.29 -31.96 6.10
CA THR A 492 0.89 -31.96 6.56
C THR A 492 0.45 -33.30 7.17
N ASN A 493 1.32 -34.31 7.18
CA ASN A 493 1.06 -35.63 7.72
C ASN A 493 1.85 -35.86 9.03
N GLN A 494 1.16 -35.72 10.16
CA GLN A 494 1.78 -35.78 11.49
C GLN A 494 2.55 -37.10 11.76
N GLU A 495 2.09 -38.23 11.22
CA GLU A 495 2.72 -39.54 11.43
C GLU A 495 4.12 -39.63 10.79
N TYR A 496 4.27 -39.05 9.60
CA TYR A 496 5.50 -39.13 8.81
C TYR A 496 6.39 -37.89 8.94
N PHE A 497 5.85 -36.78 9.43
CA PHE A 497 6.58 -35.50 9.54
C PHE A 497 7.48 -35.39 10.77
N ASN A 498 7.06 -35.99 11.90
CA ASN A 498 7.77 -35.81 13.18
C ASN A 498 9.22 -36.29 13.11
N ARG A 499 9.48 -37.40 12.42
CA ARG A 499 10.82 -38.00 12.30
C ARG A 499 11.81 -37.13 11.52
N PRO A 500 11.55 -36.71 10.27
CA PRO A 500 12.47 -35.85 9.53
C PRO A 500 12.61 -34.46 10.18
N MET A 501 11.55 -33.92 10.77
CA MET A 501 11.64 -32.66 11.53
C MET A 501 12.50 -32.79 12.79
N ALA A 502 12.38 -33.90 13.53
CA ALA A 502 13.23 -34.17 14.68
C ALA A 502 14.71 -34.27 14.28
N ALA A 503 15.04 -34.91 13.15
CA ALA A 503 16.41 -34.98 12.66
C ALA A 503 17.02 -33.59 12.36
N LEU A 504 16.24 -32.67 11.79
CA LEU A 504 16.67 -31.27 11.60
C LEU A 504 16.89 -30.55 12.94
N VAL A 505 15.95 -30.71 13.86
CA VAL A 505 15.97 -30.03 15.16
C VAL A 505 17.10 -30.57 16.06
N ASP A 506 17.34 -31.87 16.08
CA ASP A 506 18.42 -32.50 16.86
C ASP A 506 19.81 -32.03 16.39
N THR A 507 19.96 -31.77 15.08
CA THR A 507 21.21 -31.27 14.50
C THR A 507 21.59 -29.88 15.02
N ILE A 508 20.61 -29.05 15.33
CA ILE A 508 20.83 -27.69 15.88
C ILE A 508 20.76 -27.65 17.41
N LEU A 509 20.16 -28.64 18.07
CA LEU A 509 20.04 -28.71 19.53
C LEU A 509 21.17 -29.49 20.21
N GLY A 510 21.77 -30.50 19.58
CA GLY A 510 22.90 -31.23 20.14
C GLY A 510 22.56 -32.34 21.13
N THR A 511 21.39 -32.96 21.00
CA THR A 511 20.90 -34.04 21.89
C THR A 511 21.67 -35.37 21.77
N GLN A 512 22.61 -35.50 20.83
CA GLN A 512 23.43 -36.71 20.70
C GLN A 512 24.62 -36.72 21.68
N LYS A 513 24.56 -37.64 22.66
CA LYS A 513 25.76 -38.14 23.37
C LYS A 513 26.63 -38.94 22.38
N GLY A 514 27.52 -38.27 21.66
CA GLY A 514 28.60 -38.89 20.87
C GLY A 514 29.94 -38.92 21.66
N PRO A 515 30.87 -39.85 21.35
CA PRO A 515 32.00 -40.15 22.21
C PRO A 515 33.04 -39.02 22.22
N GLN A 516 33.38 -38.56 23.42
CA GLN A 516 34.64 -37.91 23.83
C GLN A 516 35.38 -37.12 22.72
N GLN A 517 35.01 -35.86 22.51
CA GLN A 517 35.99 -34.87 22.07
C GLN A 517 36.89 -34.51 23.26
N PRO A 518 38.23 -34.35 23.04
CA PRO A 518 39.14 -34.04 24.12
C PRO A 518 38.79 -32.67 24.72
N PRO A 519 38.78 -32.52 26.05
CA PRO A 519 38.54 -31.24 26.69
C PRO A 519 39.65 -30.27 26.28
N LEU A 520 39.28 -29.15 25.65
CA LEU A 520 40.15 -28.00 25.49
C LEU A 520 40.62 -27.52 26.88
N PRO A 521 41.86 -27.02 27.00
CA PRO A 521 42.44 -26.67 28.29
C PRO A 521 41.61 -25.60 29.01
N PRO A 522 41.51 -25.67 30.36
CA PRO A 522 40.62 -24.83 31.12
C PRO A 522 41.16 -23.40 31.17
N MET A 523 40.59 -22.50 30.38
CA MET A 523 40.70 -21.08 30.68
C MET A 523 39.70 -20.75 31.80
N THR A 524 40.27 -20.33 32.92
CA THR A 524 39.60 -20.01 34.18
C THR A 524 38.59 -18.88 34.03
N ASN A 525 37.41 -19.08 34.63
CA ASN A 525 36.35 -18.11 34.93
C ASN A 525 35.63 -17.47 33.73
N ASN A 526 34.48 -18.04 33.34
CA ASN A 526 33.20 -17.35 33.16
C ASN A 526 32.11 -18.29 32.61
N ALA A 527 30.85 -17.97 32.91
CA ALA A 527 29.64 -18.78 32.69
C ALA A 527 29.21 -18.95 31.21
N ALA A 528 30.13 -19.28 30.30
CA ALA A 528 29.89 -19.29 28.84
C ALA A 528 30.29 -20.62 28.15
N LEU A 529 30.00 -21.76 28.76
CA LEU A 529 30.08 -23.05 28.07
C LEU A 529 28.73 -23.37 27.43
N ALA A 530 28.48 -22.81 26.24
CA ALA A 530 27.41 -23.31 25.37
C ALA A 530 27.82 -24.70 24.86
N ASN A 531 27.49 -25.75 25.61
CA ASN A 531 27.66 -27.13 25.19
C ASN A 531 26.61 -27.44 24.11
N GLY A 532 27.00 -27.38 22.84
CA GLY A 532 26.10 -27.66 21.73
C GLY A 532 26.74 -27.53 20.35
N PRO A 533 26.02 -27.93 19.30
CA PRO A 533 26.49 -27.87 17.92
C PRO A 533 26.78 -26.42 17.51
N THR A 534 27.87 -26.24 16.77
CA THR A 534 28.34 -24.94 16.26
C THR A 534 28.00 -24.72 14.80
N THR A 535 27.68 -25.78 14.05
CA THR A 535 27.35 -25.72 12.63
C THR A 535 25.84 -25.51 12.42
N PRO A 536 25.39 -24.32 11.99
CA PRO A 536 23.98 -24.05 11.69
C PRO A 536 23.52 -24.74 10.40
N LEU A 537 22.21 -24.82 10.17
CA LEU A 537 21.68 -25.24 8.87
C LEU A 537 22.08 -24.23 7.79
N SER A 538 22.60 -24.73 6.66
CA SER A 538 23.03 -23.88 5.54
C SER A 538 21.84 -23.20 4.88
N MET A 539 22.06 -22.02 4.27
CA MET A 539 21.01 -21.32 3.51
C MET A 539 20.43 -22.20 2.41
N SER A 540 21.27 -22.96 1.70
CA SER A 540 20.79 -23.89 0.65
C SER A 540 19.79 -24.93 1.16
N ILE A 541 19.97 -25.45 2.38
CA ILE A 541 19.04 -26.41 2.98
C ILE A 541 17.76 -25.68 3.37
N LEU A 542 17.86 -24.50 3.97
CA LEU A 542 16.69 -23.70 4.34
C LEU A 542 15.88 -23.28 3.11
N ASP A 543 16.53 -22.84 2.03
CA ASP A 543 15.89 -22.48 0.76
C ASP A 543 15.21 -23.69 0.10
N SER A 544 15.76 -24.89 0.31
CA SER A 544 15.20 -26.17 -0.14
C SER A 544 14.04 -26.68 0.74
N LEU A 545 13.66 -25.97 1.82
CA LEU A 545 12.49 -26.30 2.63
C LEU A 545 11.26 -25.47 2.20
N THR A 546 10.09 -26.12 2.23
CA THR A 546 8.83 -25.41 2.03
C THR A 546 8.55 -24.44 3.17
N VAL A 547 7.77 -23.39 2.90
CA VAL A 547 7.32 -22.41 3.92
C VAL A 547 6.66 -23.12 5.10
N HIS A 548 5.87 -24.16 4.88
CA HIS A 548 5.29 -24.95 5.98
C HIS A 548 6.36 -25.63 6.83
N SER A 549 7.35 -26.28 6.22
CA SER A 549 8.45 -26.92 6.94
C SER A 549 9.26 -25.90 7.74
N LYS A 550 9.55 -24.72 7.16
CA LYS A 550 10.20 -23.60 7.85
C LYS A 550 9.37 -23.09 9.03
N MET A 551 8.06 -22.90 8.86
CA MET A 551 7.14 -22.50 9.94
C MET A 551 7.18 -23.49 11.11
N SER A 552 7.14 -24.79 10.82
CA SER A 552 7.25 -25.84 11.84
C SER A 552 8.62 -25.83 12.53
N LEU A 553 9.70 -25.61 11.79
CA LEU A 553 11.05 -25.50 12.36
C LEU A 553 11.17 -24.29 13.30
N ILE A 554 10.67 -23.11 12.89
CA ILE A 554 10.59 -21.91 13.74
C ILE A 554 9.79 -22.23 15.02
N HIS A 555 8.61 -22.83 14.88
CA HIS A 555 7.76 -23.17 16.02
C HIS A 555 8.47 -24.11 17.00
N SER A 556 9.17 -25.14 16.51
CA SER A 556 9.96 -26.06 17.32
C SER A 556 11.09 -25.36 18.07
N ILE A 557 11.84 -24.47 17.40
CA ILE A 557 12.92 -23.66 18.00
C ILE A 557 12.33 -22.75 19.10
N VAL A 558 11.30 -21.97 18.78
CA VAL A 558 10.66 -21.03 19.71
C VAL A 558 10.11 -21.77 20.94
N THR A 559 9.44 -22.92 20.73
CA THR A 559 8.93 -23.76 21.82
C THR A 559 10.05 -24.25 22.73
N HIS A 560 11.17 -24.71 22.16
CA HIS A 560 12.34 -25.14 22.92
C HIS A 560 12.94 -23.98 23.73
N VAL A 561 13.13 -22.80 23.13
CA VAL A 561 13.67 -21.62 23.80
C VAL A 561 12.78 -21.17 24.97
N ILE A 562 11.45 -21.15 24.77
CA ILE A 562 10.49 -20.81 25.84
C ILE A 562 10.58 -21.85 26.97
N LYS A 563 10.64 -23.14 26.65
CA LYS A 563 10.75 -24.21 27.66
C LYS A 563 12.03 -24.09 28.48
N LEU A 564 13.15 -23.78 27.83
CA LEU A 564 14.44 -23.56 28.49
C LEU A 564 14.39 -22.32 29.40
N ALA A 565 13.81 -21.22 28.92
CA ALA A 565 13.62 -20.00 29.71
C ALA A 565 12.75 -20.24 30.95
N GLN A 566 11.65 -20.98 30.83
CA GLN A 566 10.77 -21.34 31.95
C GLN A 566 11.42 -22.31 32.94
N SER A 567 12.30 -23.19 32.46
CA SER A 567 13.02 -24.15 33.32
C SER A 567 14.07 -23.51 34.24
N LYS A 568 14.35 -22.21 34.08
CA LYS A 568 15.42 -21.46 34.79
C LYS A 568 16.78 -22.16 34.73
N SER A 569 17.05 -22.84 33.62
CA SER A 569 18.35 -23.47 33.37
C SER A 569 19.40 -22.39 33.11
N ASN A 570 20.60 -22.56 33.68
CA ASN A 570 21.77 -21.72 33.40
C ASN A 570 22.50 -22.12 32.10
N MET A 571 21.97 -23.08 31.35
CA MET A 571 22.58 -23.55 30.11
C MET A 571 22.27 -22.58 28.97
N ALA A 572 23.31 -22.06 28.32
CA ALA A 572 23.17 -21.20 27.15
C ALA A 572 22.59 -21.96 25.94
N LEU A 573 21.96 -21.23 25.03
CA LEU A 573 21.47 -21.79 23.76
C LEU A 573 22.64 -22.24 22.89
N ALA A 574 22.45 -23.31 22.12
CA ALA A 574 23.45 -23.79 21.16
C ALA A 574 23.70 -22.73 20.07
N PRO A 575 24.96 -22.45 19.68
CA PRO A 575 25.27 -21.46 18.64
C PRO A 575 24.60 -21.76 17.30
N ALA A 576 24.56 -23.03 16.89
CA ALA A 576 23.87 -23.45 15.66
C ALA A 576 22.37 -23.14 15.68
N LEU A 577 21.70 -23.24 16.83
CA LEU A 577 20.28 -22.92 16.96
C LEU A 577 20.03 -21.43 16.74
N VAL A 578 20.81 -20.56 17.40
CA VAL A 578 20.62 -19.11 17.32
C VAL A 578 20.89 -18.61 15.91
N GLU A 579 21.95 -19.11 15.28
CA GLU A 579 22.32 -18.76 13.90
C GLU A 579 21.35 -19.35 12.86
N THR A 580 20.80 -20.54 13.09
CA THR A 580 19.73 -21.08 12.22
C THR A 580 18.43 -20.28 12.37
N TYR A 581 18.10 -19.88 13.60
CA TYR A 581 16.91 -19.09 13.87
C TYR A 581 17.01 -17.70 13.23
N SER A 582 18.16 -17.02 13.32
CA SER A 582 18.35 -15.72 12.67
C SER A 582 18.17 -15.80 11.15
N ARG A 583 18.70 -16.85 10.49
CA ARG A 583 18.48 -17.11 9.05
C ARG A 583 17.01 -17.32 8.71
N LEU A 584 16.29 -18.06 9.54
CA LEU A 584 14.85 -18.30 9.35
C LEU A 584 14.01 -17.01 9.49
N LEU A 585 14.47 -16.06 10.30
CA LEU A 585 13.79 -14.77 10.46
C LEU A 585 13.94 -13.84 9.25
N VAL A 586 14.87 -14.10 8.33
CA VAL A 586 15.05 -13.31 7.09
C VAL A 586 13.90 -13.53 6.10
N TYR A 587 13.24 -14.69 6.12
CA TYR A 587 12.15 -15.03 5.20
C TYR A 587 10.90 -14.20 5.49
N THR A 588 10.68 -13.19 4.66
CA THR A 588 9.56 -12.25 4.79
C THR A 588 8.19 -12.89 4.58
N GLU A 589 8.09 -14.03 3.90
CA GLU A 589 6.83 -14.78 3.80
C GLU A 589 6.40 -15.45 5.11
N ILE A 590 7.29 -15.53 6.10
CA ILE A 590 7.04 -16.09 7.45
C ILE A 590 6.96 -14.98 8.51
N GLU A 591 6.78 -13.72 8.11
CA GLU A 591 6.79 -12.54 8.99
C GLU A 591 5.97 -12.72 10.28
N SER A 592 4.78 -13.34 10.18
CA SER A 592 3.84 -13.53 11.30
C SER A 592 4.40 -14.41 12.44
N LEU A 593 4.98 -15.57 12.11
CA LEU A 593 5.58 -16.48 13.09
C LEU A 593 7.07 -16.18 13.35
N GLY A 594 7.71 -15.50 12.40
CA GLY A 594 9.10 -15.07 12.48
C GLY A 594 9.24 -13.77 13.28
N ILE A 595 9.57 -12.67 12.60
CA ILE A 595 9.94 -11.39 13.25
C ILE A 595 8.84 -10.83 14.15
N LYS A 596 7.58 -10.89 13.71
CA LYS A 596 6.45 -10.41 14.53
C LYS A 596 6.31 -11.23 15.82
N GLY A 597 6.39 -12.55 15.71
CA GLY A 597 6.37 -13.48 16.85
C GLY A 597 7.58 -13.30 17.77
N PHE A 598 8.76 -13.08 17.20
CA PHE A 598 9.99 -12.78 17.95
C PHE A 598 9.82 -11.57 18.88
N ILE A 599 9.36 -10.44 18.34
CA ILE A 599 9.23 -9.17 19.08
C ILE A 599 8.03 -9.19 20.02
N SER A 600 6.88 -9.71 19.57
CA SER A 600 5.62 -9.59 20.30
C SER A 600 5.34 -10.74 21.27
N GLN A 601 5.96 -11.92 21.08
CA GLN A 601 5.66 -13.12 21.88
C GLN A 601 6.91 -13.68 22.56
N LEU A 602 7.99 -13.96 21.82
CA LEU A 602 9.17 -14.62 22.37
C LEU A 602 9.90 -13.70 23.36
N LEU A 603 10.25 -12.49 22.94
CA LEU A 603 11.01 -11.55 23.76
C LEU A 603 10.28 -11.19 25.08
N PRO A 604 8.97 -10.85 25.07
CA PRO A 604 8.24 -10.58 26.31
C PRO A 604 8.09 -11.82 27.20
N THR A 605 7.95 -13.01 26.63
CA THR A 605 7.86 -14.27 27.41
C THR A 605 9.18 -14.59 28.11
N VAL A 606 10.30 -14.48 27.40
CA VAL A 606 11.64 -14.68 27.96
C VAL A 606 11.92 -13.66 29.06
N PHE A 607 11.56 -12.40 28.85
CA PHE A 607 11.66 -11.36 29.86
C PHE A 607 10.84 -11.67 31.12
N LYS A 608 9.56 -12.02 30.98
CA LYS A 608 8.68 -12.40 32.10
C LYS A 608 9.19 -13.61 32.89
N SER A 609 9.94 -14.50 32.24
CA SER A 609 10.55 -15.66 32.91
C SER A 609 11.88 -15.36 33.62
N HIS A 610 12.38 -14.11 33.55
CA HIS A 610 13.67 -13.68 34.10
C HIS A 610 14.88 -14.50 33.58
N ALA A 611 14.81 -14.98 32.33
CA ALA A 611 15.87 -15.74 31.69
C ALA A 611 16.89 -14.80 31.01
N TRP A 612 17.71 -14.12 31.82
CA TRP A 612 18.62 -13.05 31.38
C TRP A 612 19.66 -13.49 30.33
N GLY A 613 20.26 -14.67 30.47
CA GLY A 613 21.22 -15.19 29.49
C GLY A 613 20.60 -15.47 28.12
N THR A 614 19.38 -16.01 28.11
CA THR A 614 18.59 -16.20 26.88
C THR A 614 18.23 -14.84 26.27
N LEU A 615 17.79 -13.87 27.08
CA LEU A 615 17.46 -12.52 26.63
C LEU A 615 18.67 -11.84 25.97
N TYR A 616 19.84 -11.90 26.62
CA TYR A 616 21.10 -11.39 26.08
C TYR A 616 21.40 -11.98 24.69
N THR A 617 21.31 -13.30 24.56
CA THR A 617 21.55 -14.01 23.28
C THR A 617 20.59 -13.56 22.18
N LEU A 618 19.31 -13.34 22.51
CA LEU A 618 18.30 -12.90 21.53
C LEU A 618 18.53 -11.43 21.08
N LEU A 619 18.95 -10.55 21.99
CA LEU A 619 19.28 -9.16 21.66
C LEU A 619 20.56 -9.05 20.84
N GLU A 620 21.58 -9.85 21.18
CA GLU A 620 22.81 -9.96 20.40
C GLU A 620 22.53 -10.49 18.99
N MET A 621 21.74 -11.57 18.88
CA MET A 621 21.28 -12.10 17.59
C MET A 621 20.61 -11.01 16.75
N PHE A 622 19.72 -10.22 17.36
CA PHE A 622 19.05 -9.13 16.65
C PHE A 622 20.06 -8.07 16.16
N SER A 623 21.00 -7.66 17.02
CA SER A 623 21.98 -6.61 16.71
C SER A 623 22.99 -6.97 15.61
N TYR A 624 23.36 -8.24 15.48
CA TYR A 624 24.48 -8.68 14.62
C TYR A 624 24.08 -9.58 13.46
N ARG A 625 22.83 -10.08 13.40
CA ARG A 625 22.38 -11.00 12.33
C ARG A 625 21.17 -10.51 11.55
N MET A 626 20.43 -9.52 12.06
CA MET A 626 19.22 -9.02 11.40
C MET A 626 19.53 -7.79 10.55
N HIS A 627 19.25 -7.86 9.25
CA HIS A 627 19.54 -6.77 8.30
C HIS A 627 18.26 -6.04 7.85
N HIS A 628 17.28 -6.76 7.30
CA HIS A 628 16.07 -6.18 6.69
C HIS A 628 14.84 -6.34 7.58
N ILE A 629 14.77 -5.53 8.64
CA ILE A 629 13.60 -5.47 9.54
C ILE A 629 12.80 -4.21 9.24
N GLN A 630 11.48 -4.37 9.10
CA GLN A 630 10.60 -3.23 8.83
C GLN A 630 10.67 -2.20 9.98
N PRO A 631 10.54 -0.89 9.67
CA PRO A 631 10.81 0.17 10.65
C PRO A 631 9.90 0.12 11.89
N HIS A 632 8.62 -0.25 11.73
CA HIS A 632 7.69 -0.34 12.85
C HIS A 632 8.09 -1.44 13.86
N TYR A 633 8.68 -2.55 13.41
CA TYR A 633 9.21 -3.59 14.29
C TYR A 633 10.45 -3.12 15.05
N ARG A 634 11.33 -2.33 14.40
CA ARG A 634 12.48 -1.71 15.06
C ARG A 634 12.04 -0.76 16.17
N VAL A 635 11.03 0.07 15.91
CA VAL A 635 10.48 1.01 16.88
C VAL A 635 9.76 0.28 18.03
N GLN A 636 9.02 -0.79 17.74
CA GLN A 636 8.42 -1.63 18.78
C GLN A 636 9.49 -2.28 19.68
N LEU A 637 10.57 -2.80 19.11
CA LEU A 637 11.68 -3.34 19.88
C LEU A 637 12.39 -2.27 20.71
N LEU A 638 12.60 -1.08 20.16
CA LEU A 638 13.17 0.06 20.89
C LEU A 638 12.33 0.40 22.12
N SER A 639 11.01 0.43 21.98
CA SER A 639 10.10 0.65 23.10
C SER A 639 10.23 -0.42 24.19
N HIS A 640 10.32 -1.69 23.78
CA HIS A 640 10.62 -2.77 24.72
C HIS A 640 11.95 -2.56 25.43
N LEU A 641 13.03 -2.20 24.72
CA LEU A 641 14.35 -1.97 25.32
C LEU A 641 14.35 -0.84 26.36
N HIS A 642 13.66 0.27 26.11
CA HIS A 642 13.52 1.34 27.11
C HIS A 642 12.74 0.87 28.34
N SER A 643 11.68 0.08 28.15
CA SER A 643 10.96 -0.52 29.28
C SER A 643 11.79 -1.55 30.05
N LEU A 644 12.70 -2.26 29.38
CA LEU A 644 13.59 -3.25 29.97
C LEU A 644 14.69 -2.58 30.81
N ALA A 645 15.30 -1.51 30.29
CA ALA A 645 16.34 -0.76 30.99
C ALA A 645 15.83 -0.13 32.29
N ALA A 646 14.56 0.29 32.34
CA ALA A 646 13.95 0.87 33.53
C ALA A 646 13.69 -0.14 34.68
N VAL A 647 13.98 -1.44 34.49
CA VAL A 647 13.75 -2.46 35.53
C VAL A 647 15.03 -2.74 36.32
N PRO A 648 15.06 -2.48 37.65
CA PRO A 648 16.27 -2.59 38.48
C PRO A 648 16.91 -3.99 38.50
N GLN A 649 16.12 -5.04 38.22
CA GLN A 649 16.60 -6.42 38.19
C GLN A 649 17.48 -6.74 36.96
N THR A 650 17.59 -5.80 36.01
CA THR A 650 18.44 -5.91 34.81
C THR A 650 19.85 -5.35 35.00
N ASN A 651 20.21 -4.90 36.21
CA ASN A 651 21.51 -4.30 36.62
C ASN A 651 22.74 -5.24 36.53
N GLN A 652 22.72 -6.23 35.64
CA GLN A 652 23.92 -6.94 35.22
C GLN A 652 24.62 -6.08 34.17
N THR A 653 25.87 -5.70 34.42
CA THR A 653 26.68 -4.83 33.52
C THR A 653 26.63 -5.30 32.06
N GLN A 654 26.70 -6.62 31.83
CA GLN A 654 26.66 -7.21 30.49
C GLN A 654 25.30 -7.06 29.80
N LEU A 655 24.19 -7.18 30.55
CA LEU A 655 22.84 -7.04 30.02
C LEU A 655 22.51 -5.57 29.75
N HIS A 656 22.84 -4.67 30.68
CA HIS A 656 22.66 -3.23 30.49
C HIS A 656 23.39 -2.73 29.24
N LEU A 657 24.68 -3.10 29.08
CA LEU A 657 25.46 -2.77 27.88
C LEU A 657 24.83 -3.33 26.60
N CYS A 658 24.30 -4.55 26.65
CA CYS A 658 23.63 -5.16 25.51
C CYS A 658 22.35 -4.40 25.11
N VAL A 659 21.51 -4.04 26.09
CA VAL A 659 20.27 -3.29 25.88
C VAL A 659 20.58 -1.92 25.27
N GLU A 660 21.52 -1.18 25.85
CA GLU A 660 21.92 0.14 25.39
C GLU A 660 22.57 0.09 23.99
N SER A 661 23.48 -0.86 23.75
CA SER A 661 24.11 -1.04 22.43
C SER A 661 23.10 -1.42 21.35
N THR A 662 22.12 -2.27 21.68
CA THR A 662 21.04 -2.65 20.76
C THR A 662 20.15 -1.45 20.46
N ALA A 663 19.76 -0.67 21.48
CA ALA A 663 18.96 0.54 21.29
C ALA A 663 19.69 1.57 20.42
N LEU A 664 20.99 1.78 20.65
CA LEU A 664 21.81 2.68 19.84
C LEU A 664 21.85 2.25 18.36
N ARG A 665 22.04 0.95 18.09
CA ARG A 665 22.00 0.41 16.71
C ARG A 665 20.64 0.57 16.06
N LEU A 666 19.55 0.40 16.82
CA LEU A 666 18.19 0.61 16.32
C LEU A 666 17.96 2.07 15.94
N ILE A 667 18.31 3.01 16.83
CA ILE A 667 18.14 4.45 16.60
C ILE A 667 18.97 4.90 15.39
N THR A 668 20.27 4.59 15.38
CA THR A 668 21.18 4.99 14.31
C THR A 668 20.88 4.29 12.97
N GLY A 669 20.31 3.08 13.02
CA GLY A 669 19.92 2.28 11.86
C GLY A 669 18.58 2.67 11.20
N LEU A 670 17.83 3.64 11.75
CA LEU A 670 16.61 4.14 11.11
C LEU A 670 16.95 4.93 9.83
N GLY A 671 16.28 4.57 8.73
CA GLY A 671 16.41 5.27 7.45
C GLY A 671 15.87 6.70 7.51
N SER A 672 16.43 7.63 6.72
CA SER A 672 15.99 9.04 6.76
C SER A 672 14.49 9.22 6.46
N ALA A 673 13.96 8.46 5.50
CA ALA A 673 12.54 8.50 5.13
C ALA A 673 11.62 7.76 6.12
N GLU A 674 12.18 6.94 7.02
CA GLU A 674 11.41 6.11 7.96
C GLU A 674 11.06 6.86 9.25
N VAL A 675 11.96 7.75 9.69
CA VAL A 675 11.91 8.38 11.02
C VAL A 675 10.60 9.13 11.25
N GLN A 676 10.20 10.01 10.32
CA GLN A 676 8.97 10.80 10.47
C GLN A 676 7.70 9.91 10.53
N PRO A 677 7.39 9.06 9.54
CA PRO A 677 6.14 8.30 9.53
C PRO A 677 6.05 7.24 10.65
N GLN A 678 7.18 6.76 11.18
CA GLN A 678 7.14 5.84 12.31
C GLN A 678 6.99 6.54 13.65
N LEU A 679 7.80 7.57 13.93
CA LEU A 679 7.77 8.25 15.22
C LEU A 679 6.49 9.09 15.39
N SER A 680 5.92 9.62 14.30
CA SER A 680 4.67 10.38 14.35
C SER A 680 3.49 9.55 14.88
N ARG A 681 3.52 8.22 14.72
CA ARG A 681 2.46 7.32 15.21
C ARG A 681 2.42 7.19 16.72
N PHE A 682 3.53 7.51 17.40
CA PHE A 682 3.70 7.36 18.84
C PHE A 682 3.70 8.71 19.58
N LEU A 683 3.31 9.80 18.91
CA LEU A 683 3.22 11.13 19.51
C LEU A 683 2.18 11.22 20.64
N SER A 684 1.21 10.32 20.68
CA SER A 684 0.27 10.23 21.81
C SER A 684 0.92 9.68 23.09
N GLU A 685 1.99 8.89 22.97
CA GLU A 685 2.70 8.26 24.10
C GLU A 685 4.24 8.32 23.92
N PRO A 686 4.85 9.52 23.86
CA PRO A 686 6.27 9.69 23.54
C PRO A 686 7.20 9.07 24.59
N LYS A 687 6.72 8.88 25.83
CA LYS A 687 7.46 8.23 26.93
C LYS A 687 7.88 6.80 26.60
N THR A 688 7.19 6.13 25.68
CA THR A 688 7.52 4.76 25.27
C THR A 688 8.70 4.68 24.31
N LEU A 689 9.09 5.80 23.69
CA LEU A 689 10.15 5.89 22.69
C LEU A 689 11.44 6.55 23.20
N VAL A 690 11.36 7.23 24.34
CA VAL A 690 12.44 8.04 24.90
C VAL A 690 13.03 7.31 26.09
N SER A 691 14.36 7.34 26.20
CA SER A 691 15.03 6.81 27.38
C SER A 691 14.74 7.69 28.60
N ALA A 692 14.48 7.09 29.75
CA ALA A 692 14.27 7.84 31.00
C ALA A 692 15.59 8.39 31.56
N GLU A 693 16.68 7.61 31.47
CA GLU A 693 17.95 7.90 32.15
C GLU A 693 19.14 8.12 31.19
N SER A 694 19.24 7.36 30.09
CA SER A 694 20.39 7.45 29.16
C SER A 694 20.30 8.70 28.28
N GLU A 695 21.15 9.69 28.58
CA GLU A 695 21.32 10.91 27.78
C GLU A 695 21.83 10.57 26.37
N GLU A 696 22.77 9.63 26.26
CA GLU A 696 23.43 9.25 25.00
C GLU A 696 22.45 8.71 23.96
N LEU A 697 21.52 7.84 24.37
CA LEU A 697 20.48 7.32 23.48
C LEU A 697 19.55 8.42 23.00
N ASN A 698 19.15 9.31 23.89
CA ASN A 698 18.30 10.44 23.55
C ASN A 698 19.01 11.44 22.62
N ARG A 699 20.31 11.68 22.83
CA ARG A 699 21.15 12.48 21.93
C ARG A 699 21.30 11.84 20.55
N ALA A 700 21.51 10.52 20.50
CA ALA A 700 21.57 9.78 19.24
C ALA A 700 20.24 9.85 18.47
N LEU A 701 19.11 9.84 19.19
CA LEU A 701 17.78 10.04 18.59
C LEU A 701 17.64 11.45 18.00
N VAL A 702 18.09 12.49 18.71
CA VAL A 702 18.11 13.87 18.19
C VAL A 702 18.99 13.99 16.94
N LEU A 703 20.17 13.39 16.92
CA LEU A 703 21.05 13.38 15.74
C LEU A 703 20.39 12.66 14.55
N THR A 704 19.67 11.58 14.82
CA THR A 704 18.93 10.83 13.79
C THR A 704 17.77 11.66 13.23
N LEU A 705 17.04 12.39 14.08
CA LEU A 705 16.03 13.36 13.67
C LEU A 705 16.63 14.47 12.79
N ALA A 706 17.76 15.05 13.22
CA ALA A 706 18.45 16.09 12.48
C ALA A 706 18.86 15.63 11.07
N ARG A 707 19.47 14.44 10.96
CA ARG A 707 19.84 13.84 9.66
C ARG A 707 18.60 13.55 8.80
N SER A 708 17.55 12.97 9.38
CA SER A 708 16.32 12.65 8.66
C SER A 708 15.70 13.92 8.06
N MET A 709 15.45 14.94 8.89
CA MET A 709 14.86 16.21 8.46
C MET A 709 15.70 16.95 7.44
N HIS A 710 17.03 16.84 7.52
CA HIS A 710 17.94 17.41 6.53
C HIS A 710 17.82 16.70 5.17
N VAL A 711 17.83 15.37 5.15
CA VAL A 711 17.79 14.57 3.91
C VAL A 711 16.41 14.64 3.23
N THR A 712 15.33 14.62 4.01
CA THR A 712 13.95 14.68 3.46
C THR A 712 13.48 16.11 3.16
N GLY A 713 14.25 17.13 3.56
CA GLY A 713 13.87 18.53 3.39
C GLY A 713 12.71 18.99 4.28
N THR A 714 12.31 18.22 5.30
CA THR A 714 11.19 18.54 6.20
C THR A 714 11.59 19.45 7.37
N GLY A 715 12.82 19.95 7.38
CA GLY A 715 13.36 20.79 8.45
C GLY A 715 13.46 22.29 8.13
N SER A 716 13.10 22.74 6.93
CA SER A 716 13.21 24.14 6.50
C SER A 716 12.00 24.99 6.90
N GLU A 717 10.81 24.42 6.98
CA GLU A 717 9.57 25.14 7.35
C GLU A 717 9.16 24.83 8.78
N THR A 718 8.93 25.87 9.59
CA THR A 718 8.51 25.76 11.00
C THR A 718 7.19 25.02 11.19
N LEU A 719 6.28 25.04 10.21
CA LEU A 719 5.04 24.26 10.23
C LEU A 719 5.30 22.75 10.10
N SER A 720 6.24 22.37 9.22
CA SER A 720 6.56 20.97 8.91
C SER A 720 7.31 20.24 10.03
N GLY A 721 8.01 20.97 10.91
CA GLY A 721 8.71 20.43 12.07
C GLY A 721 7.91 20.42 13.38
N THR A 722 6.61 20.73 13.35
CA THR A 722 5.78 20.75 14.57
C THR A 722 5.62 19.37 15.22
N TRP A 723 5.64 18.31 14.43
CA TRP A 723 5.43 16.93 14.92
C TRP A 723 6.51 16.47 15.90
N CYS A 724 7.74 17.02 15.83
CA CYS A 724 8.83 16.59 16.72
C CYS A 724 8.91 17.37 18.03
N LYS A 725 8.13 18.46 18.20
CA LYS A 725 8.22 19.32 19.40
C LYS A 725 7.86 18.58 20.69
N ASP A 726 6.80 17.78 20.68
CA ASP A 726 6.37 17.03 21.86
C ASP A 726 7.40 15.94 22.24
N LEU A 727 8.01 15.31 21.23
CA LEU A 727 9.09 14.35 21.43
C LEU A 727 10.33 15.02 22.04
N LEU A 728 10.77 16.15 21.49
CA LEU A 728 11.92 16.90 22.01
C LEU A 728 11.69 17.45 23.42
N ASN A 729 10.48 17.93 23.71
CA ASN A 729 10.08 18.35 25.05
C ASN A 729 10.18 17.19 26.05
N THR A 730 9.70 16.00 25.66
CA THR A 730 9.81 14.79 26.48
C THR A 730 11.27 14.40 26.71
N ILE A 731 12.13 14.50 25.69
CA ILE A 731 13.58 14.27 25.81
C ILE A 731 14.21 15.25 26.81
N MET A 732 13.86 16.54 26.75
CA MET A 732 14.36 17.55 27.67
C MET A 732 13.85 17.40 29.10
N GLN A 733 12.65 16.85 29.28
CA GLN A 733 12.10 16.54 30.61
C GLN A 733 12.83 15.37 31.27
N ASN A 734 13.17 14.33 30.52
CA ASN A 734 13.85 13.15 31.05
C ASN A 734 15.37 13.38 31.21
N THR A 735 16.04 13.83 30.14
CA THR A 735 17.50 13.99 30.08
C THR A 735 17.85 15.39 29.56
N PRO A 736 17.82 16.43 30.41
CA PRO A 736 18.13 17.79 30.00
C PRO A 736 19.60 17.92 29.58
N HIS A 737 19.84 18.30 28.32
CA HIS A 737 21.20 18.43 27.77
C HIS A 737 21.35 19.63 26.83
N SER A 738 22.59 20.01 26.56
CA SER A 738 22.95 21.05 25.60
C SER A 738 23.82 20.52 24.45
N TRP A 739 23.78 21.23 23.32
CA TRP A 739 24.58 20.91 22.14
C TRP A 739 25.69 21.94 21.93
N ALA A 740 26.86 21.48 21.50
CA ALA A 740 27.95 22.37 21.14
C ALA A 740 27.60 23.19 19.90
N ASN A 741 28.07 24.45 19.84
CA ASN A 741 27.74 25.38 18.76
C ASN A 741 28.04 24.83 17.36
N HIS A 742 29.17 24.12 17.19
CA HIS A 742 29.53 23.54 15.90
C HIS A 742 28.57 22.44 15.44
N THR A 743 28.01 21.66 16.37
CA THR A 743 27.00 20.63 16.07
C THR A 743 25.65 21.28 15.76
N LEU A 744 25.27 22.28 16.57
CA LEU A 744 23.99 22.96 16.45
C LEU A 744 23.88 23.76 15.14
N GLN A 745 25.00 24.30 14.64
CA GLN A 745 25.08 24.93 13.32
C GLN A 745 24.77 23.98 12.16
N CYS A 746 24.98 22.68 12.34
CA CYS A 746 24.66 21.66 11.34
C CYS A 746 23.20 21.17 11.43
N PHE A 747 22.45 21.57 12.46
CA PHE A 747 21.06 21.14 12.63
C PHE A 747 20.12 21.93 11.71
N PRO A 748 19.02 21.31 11.25
CA PRO A 748 17.93 22.03 10.61
C PRO A 748 17.43 23.21 11.48
N PRO A 749 16.99 24.33 10.87
CA PRO A 749 16.57 25.54 11.58
C PRO A 749 15.61 25.28 12.74
N VAL A 750 14.60 24.42 12.55
CA VAL A 750 13.60 24.10 13.58
C VAL A 750 14.22 23.49 14.84
N LEU A 751 15.20 22.60 14.70
CA LEU A 751 15.89 21.99 15.85
C LEU A 751 16.85 22.99 16.50
N ASN A 752 17.53 23.81 15.69
CA ASN A 752 18.44 24.84 16.19
C ASN A 752 17.68 25.86 17.07
N GLU A 753 16.56 26.39 16.58
CA GLU A 753 15.70 27.30 17.35
C GLU A 753 15.19 26.67 18.66
N PHE A 754 14.77 25.40 18.61
CA PHE A 754 14.29 24.70 19.79
C PHE A 754 15.35 24.61 20.91
N PHE A 755 16.57 24.19 20.57
CA PHE A 755 17.65 24.05 21.55
C PHE A 755 18.26 25.40 21.98
N GLN A 756 18.11 26.47 21.18
CA GLN A 756 18.44 27.83 21.61
C GLN A 756 17.41 28.39 22.61
N GLN A 757 16.14 27.99 22.50
CA GLN A 757 15.10 28.40 23.45
C GLN A 757 15.16 27.60 24.76
N ASN A 758 15.53 26.32 24.69
CA ASN A 758 15.59 25.40 25.83
C ASN A 758 17.03 25.10 26.26
N THR A 759 17.77 26.12 26.68
CA THR A 759 19.16 25.95 27.13
C THR A 759 19.24 25.42 28.56
N VAL A 760 20.03 24.36 28.76
CA VAL A 760 20.35 23.83 30.08
C VAL A 760 21.62 24.52 30.60
N PRO A 761 21.67 24.96 31.87
CA PRO A 761 22.86 25.57 32.45
C PRO A 761 24.03 24.58 32.44
N LEU A 762 25.17 25.01 31.88
CA LEU A 762 26.40 24.23 31.87
C LEU A 762 27.03 24.22 33.26
N GLU A 763 27.43 23.04 33.72
CA GLU A 763 28.18 22.89 34.98
C GLU A 763 29.54 23.61 34.88
N ASN A 764 29.88 24.41 35.90
CA ASN A 764 31.11 25.19 35.87
C ASN A 764 32.32 24.30 36.09
N LYS A 765 33.25 24.28 35.12
CA LYS A 765 34.50 23.50 35.18
C LYS A 765 35.29 23.71 36.48
N GLN A 766 35.30 24.93 37.04
CA GLN A 766 35.99 25.21 38.30
C GLN A 766 35.27 24.62 39.50
N GLN A 767 33.93 24.58 39.48
CA GLN A 767 33.13 23.95 40.53
C GLN A 767 33.29 22.43 40.49
N LEU A 768 33.22 21.82 39.31
CA LEU A 768 33.46 20.38 39.13
C LEU A 768 34.84 19.97 39.66
N LYS A 769 35.89 20.73 39.30
CA LYS A 769 37.25 20.48 39.82
C LYS A 769 37.31 20.56 41.35
N LYS A 770 36.72 21.60 41.94
CA LYS A 770 36.67 21.76 43.41
C LYS A 770 35.94 20.61 44.08
N ALA A 771 34.79 20.20 43.56
CA ALA A 771 34.00 19.08 44.08
C ALA A 771 34.80 17.76 44.03
N VAL A 772 35.51 17.48 42.93
CA VAL A 772 36.37 16.29 42.83
C VAL A 772 37.52 16.35 43.83
N ASP A 773 38.19 17.50 43.97
CA ASP A 773 39.29 17.67 44.92
C ASP A 773 38.81 17.56 46.39
N GLU A 774 37.60 18.03 46.70
CA GLU A 774 36.97 17.93 48.02
C GLU A 774 36.55 16.49 48.35
N GLU A 775 35.88 15.79 47.43
CA GLU A 775 35.52 14.38 47.61
C GLU A 775 36.74 13.47 47.69
N TYR A 776 37.83 13.79 46.98
CA TYR A 776 39.08 13.05 47.11
C TYR A 776 39.76 13.26 48.46
N ARG A 777 39.66 14.46 49.06
CA ARG A 777 40.11 14.69 50.45
C ARG A 777 39.25 13.91 51.45
N ASN A 778 37.93 13.88 51.23
CA ASN A 778 37.02 13.08 52.05
C ASN A 778 37.43 11.61 52.00
N TRP A 779 37.71 11.06 50.80
CA TRP A 779 38.23 9.70 50.62
C TRP A 779 39.51 9.44 51.44
N LEU A 780 40.48 10.35 51.40
CA LEU A 780 41.74 10.20 52.15
C LEU A 780 41.55 10.32 53.68
N SER A 781 40.50 11.00 54.13
CA SER A 781 40.22 11.26 55.55
C SER A 781 39.39 10.17 56.24
N MET A 782 38.66 9.38 55.46
CA MET A 782 37.80 8.31 55.97
C MET A 782 38.61 7.03 56.19
N ASN A 783 38.46 6.44 57.39
CA ASN A 783 39.20 5.23 57.77
C ASN A 783 38.32 3.98 57.91
N ASN A 784 36.99 4.14 57.96
CA ASN A 784 36.04 3.04 58.12
C ASN A 784 35.50 2.57 56.76
N GLU A 785 35.75 1.31 56.38
CA GLU A 785 35.33 0.76 55.08
C GLU A 785 33.82 0.88 54.85
N ASN A 786 32.99 0.66 55.87
CA ASN A 786 31.53 0.68 55.71
C ASN A 786 31.01 2.10 55.45
N ASP A 787 31.60 3.11 56.09
CA ASP A 787 31.22 4.51 55.92
C ASP A 787 31.68 5.02 54.55
N ILE A 788 32.87 4.61 54.10
CA ILE A 788 33.39 4.90 52.76
C ILE A 788 32.46 4.32 51.69
N ILE A 789 32.10 3.04 51.84
CA ILE A 789 31.19 2.37 50.92
C ILE A 789 29.86 3.11 50.89
N ALA A 790 29.24 3.34 52.05
CA ALA A 790 27.96 4.02 52.14
C ALA A 790 27.99 5.43 51.55
N HIS A 791 29.02 6.24 51.82
CA HIS A 791 29.11 7.62 51.31
C HIS A 791 29.23 7.67 49.78
N PHE A 792 30.08 6.82 49.20
CA PHE A 792 30.34 6.84 47.74
C PHE A 792 29.38 5.96 46.92
N SER A 793 28.55 5.12 47.55
CA SER A 793 27.56 4.28 46.89
C SER A 793 26.11 4.78 46.98
N VAL A 794 25.84 5.92 47.64
CA VAL A 794 24.47 6.45 47.79
C VAL A 794 23.91 6.98 46.45
N PRO A 795 22.70 6.56 46.05
CA PRO A 795 22.04 7.07 44.86
C PRO A 795 21.71 8.57 45.00
N GLY A 796 21.91 9.33 43.93
CA GLY A 796 21.71 10.79 43.90
C GLY A 796 22.92 11.62 44.36
N THR A 797 24.02 10.98 44.76
CA THR A 797 25.31 11.68 44.95
C THR A 797 25.94 12.05 43.59
N PRO A 798 26.72 13.14 43.51
CA PRO A 798 27.40 13.51 42.28
C PRO A 798 28.21 12.32 41.70
N PRO A 799 28.14 12.05 40.38
CA PRO A 799 28.78 10.88 39.76
C PRO A 799 30.30 11.06 39.57
N LEU A 800 31.02 11.43 40.62
CA LEU A 800 32.45 11.81 40.55
C LEU A 800 33.40 10.63 40.80
N PHE A 801 32.89 9.44 41.10
CA PHE A 801 33.72 8.32 41.57
C PHE A 801 34.77 7.87 40.55
N LEU A 802 34.47 7.90 39.25
CA LEU A 802 35.47 7.63 38.20
C LEU A 802 36.61 8.67 38.20
N CYS A 803 36.32 9.93 38.50
CA CYS A 803 37.34 10.97 38.67
C CYS A 803 38.20 10.73 39.92
N LEU A 804 37.61 10.18 40.98
CA LEU A 804 38.34 9.79 42.18
C LEU A 804 39.29 8.61 41.90
N LEU A 805 38.84 7.59 41.16
CA LEU A 805 39.72 6.50 40.73
C LEU A 805 40.90 7.02 39.90
N TRP A 806 40.65 7.96 39.00
CA TRP A 806 41.71 8.62 38.23
C TRP A 806 42.72 9.33 39.14
N LYS A 807 42.25 10.07 40.15
CA LYS A 807 43.11 10.71 41.16
C LYS A 807 43.90 9.70 42.00
N MET A 808 43.27 8.61 42.43
CA MET A 808 43.94 7.55 43.19
C MET A 808 45.08 6.92 42.39
N ILE A 809 44.83 6.60 41.11
CA ILE A 809 45.87 6.09 40.22
C ILE A 809 46.98 7.15 40.06
N LEU A 810 46.62 8.41 39.82
CA LEU A 810 47.61 9.48 39.59
C LEU A 810 48.54 9.70 40.79
N ASP A 811 48.04 9.58 42.01
CA ASP A 811 48.81 9.87 43.23
C ASP A 811 49.52 8.61 43.79
N THR A 812 48.93 7.42 43.63
CA THR A 812 49.38 6.20 44.33
C THR A 812 49.69 5.01 43.41
N ASP A 813 49.44 5.13 42.11
CA ASP A 813 49.57 4.06 41.09
C ASP A 813 48.79 2.77 41.43
N ARG A 814 47.85 2.81 42.38
CA ARG A 814 47.11 1.66 42.88
C ARG A 814 45.66 2.00 43.20
N ILE A 815 44.77 1.02 43.09
CA ILE A 815 43.37 1.12 43.47
C ILE A 815 43.13 0.17 44.64
N THR A 816 42.40 0.63 45.67
CA THR A 816 42.09 -0.20 46.85
C THR A 816 40.95 -1.18 46.57
N PRO A 817 40.88 -2.34 47.26
CA PRO A 817 39.76 -3.27 47.15
C PRO A 817 38.40 -2.67 47.54
N ILE A 818 38.39 -1.63 48.39
CA ILE A 818 37.19 -0.89 48.81
C ILE A 818 36.58 -0.17 47.61
N ALA A 819 37.42 0.42 46.75
CA ALA A 819 36.96 1.10 45.54
C ALA A 819 36.27 0.13 44.55
N TYR A 820 36.73 -1.12 44.48
CA TYR A 820 36.06 -2.18 43.71
C TYR A 820 34.68 -2.53 44.30
N LYS A 821 34.55 -2.61 45.63
CA LYS A 821 33.25 -2.83 46.30
C LYS A 821 32.27 -1.68 46.03
N ILE A 822 32.75 -0.43 46.02
CA ILE A 822 31.92 0.74 45.69
C ILE A 822 31.45 0.69 44.25
N LEU A 823 32.33 0.37 43.29
CA LEU A 823 31.93 0.18 41.89
C LEU A 823 30.88 -0.93 41.79
N PHE A 824 31.11 -2.07 42.42
CA PHE A 824 30.16 -3.19 42.40
C PHE A 824 28.79 -2.81 42.98
N GLN A 825 28.76 -2.03 44.07
CA GLN A 825 27.53 -1.53 44.65
C GLN A 825 26.87 -0.46 43.78
N ARG A 826 27.58 0.53 43.26
CA ARG A 826 27.03 1.50 42.29
C ARG A 826 26.48 0.79 41.06
N PHE A 827 27.21 -0.13 40.45
CA PHE A 827 26.70 -0.89 39.29
C PHE A 827 25.58 -1.88 39.62
N SER A 828 25.36 -2.22 40.90
CA SER A 828 24.20 -3.02 41.34
C SER A 828 23.01 -2.15 41.77
N ILE A 829 23.26 -0.91 42.23
CA ILE A 829 22.30 0.00 42.88
C ILE A 829 21.87 1.15 41.95
N ASP A 830 22.68 1.53 40.95
CA ASP A 830 22.37 2.57 39.96
C ASP A 830 21.38 2.01 38.93
N GLY A 831 20.15 1.94 39.42
CA GLY A 831 18.86 1.96 38.72
C GLY A 831 17.86 2.51 39.74
N PHE A 832 17.96 3.81 40.02
CA PHE A 832 16.99 4.61 40.77
C PHE A 832 16.68 5.89 40.00
#